data_AF-A0AAW9ZGG6-F1
#
_entry.id   AF-A0AAW9ZGG6-F1
#
_cell.length_a   1.000
_cell.length_b   1.000
_cell.length_c   1.000
_cell.angle_alpha   90.00
_cell.angle_beta   90.00
_cell.angle_gamma   90.00
#
_symmetry.space_group_name_H-M   'P 1'
#
loop_
_entity.id
_entity.type
_entity.pdbx_description
1 polymer ?
#
loop_
_entity_poly.entity_id
_entity_poly.type
_entity_poly.pdbx_seq_one_letter_code
_entity_poly.pdbx_strand_id
1 'polypeptide(L)'
;MQSTIIQIDTLKPMGTLVDLTSQFNARVGDAFTPITIQWTEGKIAKNLDGLHPVFEAAVGQGHLENGQIQMSADAVPVRWIGDQSAIQNYGQTVLKFPPQVFPKEGLCYGHLALENDQGVRETSVDIWFKVFGGVFNMGLACNYFITDFEEALAKAKGDVYQALDDIKQQYQLKIQSAENAIDDNIASLKKLASAVGAIQAQIDAGNVVTLIQHNKDIKNVSNLINEKLSQMSMVPEAFENLDSLKQTYPNGKPGIMVTVDTGHKWIWFNNAWNDCGVYQVAGDTSYNNDKFIANNDDLKPPYDDLNLVPINSTVTYVAGVEVQNLPSAMGNSNFTIHTYGTKQGGQIGATQLLFTDSQDNNSCYYRTAWGNPAEWSEWQISKDTKIFTEKKGIVAPYNSLDTLPAGSVVSYEPGLLENDLPYTTASQGYTVITSGNGFAGKIQDVVLSNGARYHRISWGSPAKWSEWQATSTSYTFVSKKDVKEPFDNLDTLPGNSTVTYVTGLLAADFPFAGDSQGYTITTNGNGFAGKVQTVTCTNKNRYYRLQWGSPAKWGEWQPVNSNHIFVSKDQLAAPYDNLDLLPSGSVVTYVSGLPNKELPFEQDPNGYTIMTNGNGFTDTPDSEIKAGQVQIVVSANGSLYHRIAWGSPAKWGDWQDDSYTSKMKYDNLPSLAIFNNFAVIGDSYSKGYIQKADGTILGETNNKWGQFMANQYGTTFTDLSVSGQNTRKFVDGYLDRLKQTKAETYFIVLGINDASPDNNIELGSLDDIKNDSSTNPQTFYGDYARIIDTIKQTSPNSKIVLFTIMADWGLRTKFDPAIKNIGKYYSLPVINVLDDQYFSSPLFSTLQSGGHPTVPGYGILANHLMQLIQKCVVDNPDYFNFMGC
;
A
#
# COMPACT_ATOMS: atom_id res chain seq x y z
N MET A 1 62.17 22.00 27.20
CA MET A 1 62.14 21.42 25.85
C MET A 1 63.43 20.63 25.66
N GLN A 2 63.35 19.31 25.51
CA GLN A 2 64.52 18.54 25.07
C GLN A 2 64.74 18.84 23.59
N SER A 3 65.88 19.44 23.23
CA SER A 3 66.31 19.53 21.84
C SER A 3 66.59 18.12 21.33
N THR A 4 65.84 17.65 20.33
CA THR A 4 66.17 16.37 19.67
C THR A 4 67.52 16.53 18.98
N ILE A 5 68.52 15.76 19.43
CA ILE A 5 69.83 15.73 18.80
C ILE A 5 69.73 14.81 17.58
N ILE A 6 69.95 15.36 16.39
CA ILE A 6 69.95 14.60 15.14
C ILE A 6 71.36 14.03 14.94
N GLN A 7 71.48 12.70 14.79
CA GLN A 7 72.79 12.05 14.62
C GLN A 7 73.11 11.80 13.14
N ILE A 8 74.33 12.16 12.73
CA ILE A 8 74.85 11.93 11.37
C ILE A 8 76.16 11.16 11.49
N ASP A 9 76.22 9.95 10.93
CA ASP A 9 77.46 9.18 10.78
C ASP A 9 78.06 9.44 9.40
N THR A 10 79.24 10.04 9.36
CA THR A 10 79.91 10.47 8.12
C THR A 10 80.65 9.33 7.41
N LEU A 11 80.87 8.18 8.09
CA LEU A 11 81.54 7.01 7.51
C LEU A 11 80.55 6.03 6.88
N LYS A 12 79.36 5.88 7.48
CA LYS A 12 78.27 5.04 6.98
C LYS A 12 76.93 5.75 7.17
N PRO A 13 76.61 6.76 6.35
CA PRO A 13 75.34 7.48 6.49
C PRO A 13 74.18 6.51 6.26
N MET A 14 73.34 6.31 7.29
CA MET A 14 72.11 5.55 7.17
C MET A 14 70.96 6.50 6.86
N GLY A 15 70.12 6.12 5.90
CA GLY A 15 68.92 6.87 5.57
C GLY A 15 68.01 7.05 6.78
N THR A 16 67.81 8.30 7.20
CA THR A 16 67.04 8.65 8.39
C THR A 16 65.99 9.70 8.06
N LEU A 17 64.74 9.47 8.48
CA LEU A 17 63.66 10.45 8.40
C LEU A 17 63.42 11.01 9.80
N VAL A 18 63.39 12.33 9.93
CA VAL A 18 63.18 13.04 11.20
C VAL A 18 61.94 13.93 11.08
N ASP A 19 60.96 13.69 11.96
CA ASP A 19 59.80 14.56 12.13
C ASP A 19 60.20 15.79 12.96
N LEU A 20 60.06 16.97 12.37
CA LEU A 20 60.40 18.25 12.99
C LEU A 20 59.15 19.00 13.50
N THR A 21 57.96 18.41 13.41
CA THR A 21 56.68 19.07 13.72
C THR A 21 56.59 19.54 15.19
N SER A 22 57.26 18.87 16.12
CA SER A 22 57.33 19.29 17.54
C SER A 22 58.39 20.38 17.81
N GLN A 23 59.32 20.60 16.87
CA GLN A 23 60.41 21.57 16.97
C GLN A 23 60.13 22.84 16.16
N PHE A 24 59.17 22.78 15.24
CA PHE A 24 58.82 23.85 14.33
C PHE A 24 57.36 24.26 14.53
N ASN A 25 57.12 25.47 15.04
CA ASN A 25 55.77 26.01 15.16
C ASN A 25 55.48 26.84 13.91
N ALA A 26 54.65 26.31 13.01
CA ALA A 26 54.39 26.87 11.68
C ALA A 26 53.98 28.35 11.70
N ARG A 27 54.94 29.27 11.50
CA ARG A 27 54.71 30.59 10.91
C ARG A 27 55.70 30.79 9.77
N VAL A 28 55.16 31.12 8.60
CA VAL A 28 55.96 31.45 7.41
C VAL A 28 56.86 32.65 7.76
N GLY A 29 58.19 32.43 7.79
CA GLY A 29 59.18 33.49 8.02
C GLY A 29 60.06 33.36 9.27
N ASP A 30 59.94 32.31 10.08
CA ASP A 30 60.85 32.10 11.21
C ASP A 30 62.27 31.77 10.73
N ALA A 31 63.23 32.64 11.08
CA ALA A 31 64.64 32.51 10.75
C ALA A 31 65.45 32.12 12.00
N PHE A 32 66.53 31.35 11.81
CA PHE A 32 67.54 31.05 12.83
C PHE A 32 67.12 30.10 13.97
N THR A 33 66.14 29.22 13.78
CA THR A 33 65.83 28.13 14.73
C THR A 33 67.03 27.18 14.87
N PRO A 34 67.56 26.97 16.08
CA PRO A 34 68.74 26.13 16.31
C PRO A 34 68.41 24.63 16.17
N ILE A 35 69.04 23.95 15.22
CA ILE A 35 69.00 22.48 15.08
C ILE A 35 70.34 21.92 15.54
N THR A 36 70.33 21.04 16.54
CA THR A 36 71.55 20.40 17.04
C THR A 36 71.83 19.10 16.27
N ILE A 37 72.98 19.05 15.60
CA ILE A 37 73.48 17.87 14.90
C ILE A 37 74.67 17.30 15.67
N GLN A 38 74.66 16.00 15.91
CA GLN A 38 75.77 15.23 16.43
C GLN A 38 76.47 14.53 15.26
N TRP A 39 77.71 14.93 15.01
CA TRP A 39 78.55 14.31 14.00
C TRP A 39 79.29 13.13 14.62
N THR A 40 79.19 11.98 13.96
CA THR A 40 79.93 10.79 14.33
C THR A 40 80.66 10.24 13.10
N GLU A 41 81.77 9.54 13.33
CA GLU A 41 82.52 8.83 12.31
C GLU A 41 82.69 7.38 12.79
N GLY A 42 81.95 6.44 12.19
CA GLY A 42 81.93 5.07 12.67
C GLY A 42 81.32 4.93 14.07
N LYS A 43 80.25 5.68 14.36
CA LYS A 43 79.53 5.76 15.65
C LYS A 43 80.31 6.39 16.82
N ILE A 44 81.48 6.99 16.57
CA ILE A 44 82.25 7.73 17.56
C ILE A 44 82.12 9.23 17.25
N ALA A 45 81.99 10.09 18.27
CA ALA A 45 81.93 11.54 18.06
C ALA A 45 83.13 12.04 17.24
N LYS A 46 82.86 12.76 16.14
CA LYS A 46 83.90 13.29 15.25
C LYS A 46 84.58 14.50 15.91
N ASN A 47 85.91 14.64 15.77
CA ASN A 47 86.59 15.87 16.16
C ASN A 47 86.24 16.99 15.15
N LEU A 48 85.82 18.14 15.65
CA LEU A 48 85.39 19.29 14.85
C LEU A 48 86.38 20.47 14.90
N ASP A 49 87.54 20.30 15.54
CA ASP A 49 88.56 21.35 15.63
C ASP A 49 88.97 21.88 14.24
N GLY A 50 88.81 23.20 14.03
CA GLY A 50 89.15 23.87 12.76
C GLY A 50 88.19 23.61 11.60
N LEU A 51 87.04 22.98 11.86
CA LEU A 51 85.98 22.76 10.87
C LEU A 51 84.80 23.71 11.07
N HIS A 52 83.98 23.90 10.05
CA HIS A 52 82.72 24.62 10.16
C HIS A 52 81.67 24.03 9.19
N PRO A 53 80.36 24.08 9.55
CA PRO A 53 79.33 23.49 8.71
C PRO A 53 78.98 24.39 7.52
N VAL A 54 78.81 23.79 6.35
CA VAL A 54 78.41 24.46 5.10
C VAL A 54 77.21 23.74 4.52
N PHE A 55 76.17 24.49 4.13
CA PHE A 55 74.97 23.95 3.50
C PHE A 55 74.79 24.55 2.10
N GLU A 56 74.69 23.68 1.09
CA GLU A 56 74.50 24.05 -0.31
C GLU A 56 73.31 23.28 -0.86
N ALA A 57 72.27 23.99 -1.30
CA ALA A 57 71.02 23.40 -1.75
C ALA A 57 70.35 24.20 -2.85
N ALA A 58 69.31 23.62 -3.45
CA ALA A 58 68.34 24.33 -4.26
C ALA A 58 66.95 24.24 -3.62
N VAL A 59 66.14 25.28 -3.81
CA VAL A 59 64.80 25.43 -3.23
C VAL A 59 63.80 25.68 -4.34
N GLY A 60 62.80 24.81 -4.49
CA GLY A 60 61.81 24.92 -5.55
C GLY A 60 60.97 23.65 -5.66
N GLN A 61 60.38 23.41 -6.83
CA GLN A 61 59.75 22.12 -7.09
C GLN A 61 60.83 21.05 -7.35
N GLY A 62 60.55 19.80 -7.00
CA GLY A 62 61.47 18.69 -7.22
C GLY A 62 60.71 17.36 -7.22
N HIS A 63 61.27 16.37 -7.92
CA HIS A 63 60.70 15.02 -8.02
C HIS A 63 61.80 13.97 -7.91
N LEU A 64 61.44 12.71 -7.69
CA LEU A 64 62.40 11.61 -7.68
C LEU A 64 62.55 11.06 -9.10
N GLU A 65 63.79 10.93 -9.57
CA GLU A 65 64.12 10.28 -10.84
C GLU A 65 65.30 9.33 -10.60
N ASN A 66 65.17 8.05 -10.97
CA ASN A 66 66.20 7.02 -10.79
C ASN A 66 66.75 6.89 -9.35
N GLY A 67 65.91 7.16 -8.35
CA GLY A 67 66.29 7.07 -6.93
C GLY A 67 67.07 8.28 -6.40
N GLN A 68 67.21 9.36 -7.18
CA GLN A 68 67.78 10.64 -6.75
C GLN A 68 66.77 11.77 -6.90
N ILE A 69 66.84 12.77 -6.02
CA ILE A 69 65.97 13.95 -6.11
C ILE A 69 66.49 14.87 -7.21
N GLN A 70 65.64 15.15 -8.20
CA GLN A 70 65.89 16.11 -9.26
C GLN A 70 65.08 17.38 -9.00
N MET A 71 65.80 18.48 -8.80
CA MET A 71 65.19 19.80 -8.65
C MET A 71 64.79 20.36 -10.01
N SER A 72 63.65 21.03 -10.05
CA SER A 72 63.16 21.77 -11.24
C SER A 72 64.17 22.84 -11.68
N ALA A 73 64.16 23.16 -12.98
CA ALA A 73 65.11 24.11 -13.57
C ALA A 73 64.97 25.55 -13.01
N ASP A 74 63.83 25.89 -12.43
CA ASP A 74 63.52 27.17 -11.78
C ASP A 74 63.81 27.17 -10.27
N ALA A 75 64.37 26.08 -9.72
CA ALA A 75 64.78 26.03 -8.32
C ALA A 75 65.90 27.04 -8.00
N VAL A 76 65.76 27.72 -6.88
CA VAL A 76 66.65 28.81 -6.44
C VAL A 76 67.78 28.26 -5.57
N PRO A 77 69.07 28.51 -5.89
CA PRO A 77 70.19 28.03 -5.08
C PRO A 77 70.28 28.79 -3.75
N VAL A 78 70.63 28.06 -2.70
CA VAL A 78 70.90 28.54 -1.34
C VAL A 78 72.25 28.00 -0.89
N ARG A 79 73.13 28.91 -0.45
CA ARG A 79 74.39 28.58 0.21
C ARG A 79 74.45 29.25 1.56
N TRP A 80 74.76 28.50 2.60
CA TRP A 80 74.88 28.97 3.97
C TRP A 80 76.17 28.42 4.59
N ILE A 81 76.89 29.27 5.32
CA ILE A 81 78.10 28.90 6.07
C ILE A 81 77.80 29.18 7.54
N GLY A 82 77.95 28.16 8.38
CA GLY A 82 77.84 28.32 9.82
C GLY A 82 79.11 28.87 10.45
N ASP A 83 78.94 29.62 11.53
CA ASP A 83 80.04 30.18 12.33
C ASP A 83 80.80 29.04 13.06
N GLN A 84 82.11 29.18 13.29
CA GLN A 84 82.88 28.29 14.17
C GLN A 84 82.30 28.27 15.60
N SER A 85 81.61 29.33 16.03
CA SER A 85 80.86 29.36 17.29
C SER A 85 79.67 28.38 17.33
N ALA A 86 79.29 27.77 16.20
CA ALA A 86 78.27 26.75 16.13
C ALA A 86 78.75 25.39 16.66
N ILE A 87 80.06 25.18 16.77
CA ILE A 87 80.67 23.93 17.27
C ILE A 87 80.53 23.88 18.79
N GLN A 88 80.08 22.73 19.27
CA GLN A 88 80.02 22.41 20.69
C GLN A 88 80.89 21.20 21.01
N ASN A 89 81.25 21.06 22.28
CA ASN A 89 81.99 19.90 22.77
C ASN A 89 81.29 18.59 22.39
N TYR A 90 82.06 17.51 22.29
CA TYR A 90 81.57 16.17 21.93
C TYR A 90 81.09 16.03 20.48
N GLY A 91 81.60 16.80 19.52
CA GLY A 91 81.32 16.59 18.10
C GLY A 91 79.94 17.05 17.66
N GLN A 92 79.40 18.10 18.30
CA GLN A 92 78.08 18.64 17.98
C GLN A 92 78.18 19.99 17.28
N THR A 93 77.20 20.31 16.43
CA THR A 93 77.01 21.64 15.86
C THR A 93 75.57 22.10 16.04
N VAL A 94 75.37 23.38 16.37
CA VAL A 94 74.04 24.01 16.37
C VAL A 94 73.87 24.85 15.11
N LEU A 95 73.06 24.35 14.19
CA LEU A 95 72.82 24.97 12.90
C LEU A 95 71.64 25.93 12.96
N LYS A 96 71.79 27.12 12.37
CA LYS A 96 70.75 28.14 12.27
C LYS A 96 70.55 28.49 10.81
N PHE A 97 69.74 27.71 10.13
CA PHE A 97 69.50 27.87 8.69
C PHE A 97 68.77 29.18 8.38
N PRO A 98 69.03 29.78 7.20
CA PRO A 98 68.29 30.93 6.73
C PRO A 98 66.87 30.49 6.30
N PRO A 99 65.88 31.40 6.31
CA PRO A 99 64.46 31.06 6.13
C PRO A 99 64.15 30.40 4.78
N GLN A 100 64.98 30.63 3.76
CA GLN A 100 64.84 30.04 2.43
C GLN A 100 64.93 28.50 2.43
N VAL A 101 65.59 27.91 3.43
CA VAL A 101 65.71 26.44 3.58
C VAL A 101 64.37 25.78 3.92
N PHE A 102 63.41 26.56 4.44
CA PHE A 102 62.07 26.10 4.81
C PHE A 102 61.02 26.75 3.91
N PRO A 103 60.87 26.30 2.64
CA PRO A 103 59.93 26.91 1.72
C PRO A 103 58.48 26.72 2.18
N LYS A 104 57.62 27.70 1.87
CA LYS A 104 56.17 27.64 2.14
C LYS A 104 55.49 26.49 1.39
N GLU A 105 56.00 26.17 0.21
CA GLU A 105 55.58 25.08 -0.67
C GLU A 105 56.79 24.62 -1.50
N GLY A 106 56.90 23.33 -1.79
CA GLY A 106 58.02 22.76 -2.54
C GLY A 106 59.05 22.05 -1.64
N LEU A 107 60.26 21.90 -2.16
CA LEU A 107 61.35 21.11 -1.60
C LEU A 107 62.62 21.96 -1.51
N CYS A 108 63.36 21.84 -0.41
CA CYS A 108 64.77 22.22 -0.36
C CYS A 108 65.60 20.93 -0.35
N TYR A 109 66.52 20.77 -1.30
CA TYR A 109 67.40 19.61 -1.39
C TYR A 109 68.83 20.02 -1.69
N GLY A 110 69.78 19.41 -0.99
CA GLY A 110 71.20 19.69 -1.17
C GLY A 110 72.09 18.90 -0.24
N HIS A 111 73.27 19.44 0.03
CA HIS A 111 74.32 18.79 0.80
C HIS A 111 74.69 19.64 2.02
N LEU A 112 74.73 19.00 3.19
CA LEU A 112 75.31 19.55 4.40
C LEU A 112 76.72 18.96 4.59
N ALA A 113 77.71 19.83 4.71
CA ALA A 113 79.12 19.49 4.72
C ALA A 113 79.85 20.07 5.95
N LEU A 114 81.01 19.51 6.27
CA LEU A 114 82.00 20.13 7.16
C LEU A 114 83.22 20.53 6.32
N GLU A 115 83.60 21.80 6.38
CA GLU A 115 84.74 22.36 5.64
C GLU A 115 85.76 22.94 6.63
N ASN A 116 87.05 22.87 6.30
CA ASN A 116 88.10 23.51 7.09
C ASN A 116 88.34 24.97 6.67
N ASP A 117 89.17 25.72 7.40
CA ASP A 117 89.45 27.13 7.13
C ASP A 117 90.15 27.40 5.78
N GLN A 118 90.61 26.37 5.08
CA GLN A 118 91.15 26.44 3.71
C GLN A 118 90.09 26.17 2.64
N GLY A 119 88.82 25.94 3.03
CA GLY A 119 87.71 25.62 2.13
C GLY A 119 87.71 24.17 1.64
N VAL A 120 88.47 23.27 2.28
CA VAL A 120 88.46 21.85 1.92
C VAL A 120 87.32 21.15 2.65
N ARG A 121 86.47 20.46 1.87
CA ARG A 121 85.36 19.65 2.37
C ARG A 121 85.85 18.30 2.89
N GLU A 122 85.69 18.08 4.18
CA GLU A 122 86.10 16.85 4.87
C GLU A 122 85.03 15.76 4.80
N THR A 123 83.75 16.16 4.75
CA THR A 123 82.62 15.25 4.61
C THR A 123 81.37 16.00 4.14
N SER A 124 80.43 15.29 3.52
CA SER A 124 79.10 15.80 3.19
C SER A 124 78.03 14.72 3.22
N VAL A 125 76.81 15.12 3.51
CA VAL A 125 75.62 14.27 3.49
C VAL A 125 74.47 14.96 2.76
N ASP A 126 73.71 14.18 2.00
CA ASP A 126 72.48 14.65 1.35
C ASP A 126 71.39 14.90 2.38
N ILE A 127 70.75 16.05 2.27
CA ILE A 127 69.68 16.49 3.16
C ILE A 127 68.56 17.13 2.34
N TRP A 128 67.32 16.87 2.73
CA TRP A 128 66.17 17.58 2.20
C TRP A 128 65.19 18.02 3.29
N PHE A 129 64.50 19.12 3.03
CA PHE A 129 63.39 19.66 3.83
C PHE A 129 62.14 19.80 2.95
N LYS A 130 61.00 19.26 3.40
CA LYS A 130 59.71 19.40 2.71
C LYS A 130 58.59 19.80 3.67
N VAL A 131 57.74 20.72 3.24
CA VAL A 131 56.54 21.20 3.96
C VAL A 131 55.29 20.75 3.22
N PHE A 132 54.39 20.01 3.89
CA PHE A 132 53.16 19.49 3.28
C PHE A 132 51.95 19.74 4.18
N GLY A 133 51.01 20.60 3.79
CA GLY A 133 49.72 20.76 4.52
C GLY A 133 49.84 21.00 6.03
N GLY A 134 50.95 21.55 6.52
CA GLY A 134 51.23 21.74 7.96
C GLY A 134 52.15 20.70 8.63
N VAL A 135 52.68 19.71 7.91
CA VAL A 135 53.65 18.70 8.42
C VAL A 135 55.07 19.04 7.95
N PHE A 136 56.05 18.97 8.85
CA PHE A 136 57.46 19.36 8.63
C PHE A 136 58.40 18.17 8.78
N ASN A 137 58.98 17.70 7.67
CA ASN A 137 59.89 16.55 7.67
C ASN A 137 61.27 16.92 7.10
N MET A 138 62.30 16.30 7.68
CA MET A 138 63.69 16.35 7.21
C MET A 138 64.18 14.94 6.91
N GLY A 139 64.76 14.73 5.73
CA GLY A 139 65.44 13.48 5.37
C GLY A 139 66.94 13.65 5.29
N LEU A 140 67.67 12.65 5.78
CA LEU A 140 69.14 12.58 5.77
C LEU A 140 69.57 11.29 5.07
N ALA A 141 70.37 11.41 4.00
CA ALA A 141 70.92 10.28 3.24
C ALA A 141 69.89 9.17 2.90
N CYS A 142 68.62 9.54 2.76
CA CYS A 142 67.52 8.63 2.46
C CYS A 142 66.80 9.07 1.18
N ASN A 143 66.40 8.08 0.39
CA ASN A 143 65.55 8.31 -0.76
C ASN A 143 64.20 8.87 -0.29
N TYR A 144 63.66 9.79 -1.07
CA TYR A 144 62.35 10.39 -0.82
C TYR A 144 61.25 9.35 -1.11
N PHE A 145 60.71 8.70 -0.07
CA PHE A 145 59.77 7.56 -0.14
C PHE A 145 58.33 7.89 -0.57
N ILE A 146 58.06 9.07 -1.15
CA ILE A 146 56.68 9.55 -1.40
C ILE A 146 56.20 9.33 -2.85
N THR A 147 57.07 8.98 -3.81
CA THR A 147 56.63 8.79 -5.22
C THR A 147 55.63 7.65 -5.40
N ASP A 148 55.81 6.51 -4.73
CA ASP A 148 54.86 5.38 -4.85
C ASP A 148 53.46 5.76 -4.31
N PHE A 149 53.42 6.65 -3.32
CA PHE A 149 52.17 7.17 -2.77
C PHE A 149 51.53 8.22 -3.69
N GLU A 150 52.32 9.11 -4.29
CA GLU A 150 51.86 10.09 -5.27
C GLU A 150 51.35 9.40 -6.56
N GLU A 151 52.04 8.35 -7.02
CA GLU A 151 51.60 7.49 -8.14
C GLU A 151 50.31 6.73 -7.81
N ALA A 152 50.23 6.13 -6.62
CA ALA A 152 49.02 5.45 -6.17
C ALA A 152 47.82 6.41 -6.04
N LEU A 153 48.04 7.64 -5.56
CA LEU A 153 47.00 8.66 -5.45
C LEU A 153 46.55 9.16 -6.82
N ALA A 154 47.48 9.37 -7.76
CA ALA A 154 47.17 9.77 -9.13
C ALA A 154 46.37 8.69 -9.86
N LYS A 155 46.77 7.42 -9.71
CA LYS A 155 46.06 6.27 -10.28
C LYS A 155 44.66 6.12 -9.69
N ALA A 156 44.53 6.18 -8.37
CA ALA A 156 43.23 6.09 -7.69
C ALA A 156 42.27 7.23 -8.12
N LYS A 157 42.78 8.46 -8.29
CA LYS A 157 41.98 9.56 -8.84
C LYS A 157 41.51 9.27 -10.26
N GLY A 158 42.40 8.77 -11.13
CA GLY A 158 42.06 8.38 -12.50
C GLY A 158 40.96 7.30 -12.56
N ASP A 159 41.12 6.23 -11.77
CA ASP A 159 40.15 5.13 -11.71
C ASP A 159 38.76 5.60 -11.21
N VAL A 160 38.74 6.50 -10.22
CA VAL A 160 37.49 7.10 -9.71
C VAL A 160 36.82 7.97 -10.78
N TYR A 161 37.57 8.80 -11.51
CA TYR A 161 36.99 9.61 -12.58
C TYR A 161 36.45 8.77 -13.72
N GLN A 162 37.15 7.69 -14.10
CA GLN A 162 36.67 6.76 -15.11
C GLN A 162 35.38 6.04 -14.67
N ALA A 163 35.33 5.55 -13.42
CA ALA A 163 34.13 4.92 -12.88
C ALA A 163 32.94 5.89 -12.83
N LEU A 164 33.18 7.16 -12.48
CA LEU A 164 32.16 8.21 -12.52
C LEU A 164 31.66 8.49 -13.94
N ASP A 165 32.54 8.48 -14.93
CA ASP A 165 32.16 8.67 -16.33
C ASP A 165 31.35 7.48 -16.87
N ASP A 166 31.77 6.25 -16.58
CA ASP A 166 31.05 5.04 -16.94
C ASP A 166 29.64 5.00 -16.33
N ILE A 167 29.51 5.37 -15.06
CA ILE A 167 28.20 5.49 -14.38
C ILE A 167 27.35 6.57 -15.05
N LYS A 168 27.92 7.74 -15.37
CA LYS A 168 27.20 8.81 -16.07
C LYS A 168 26.71 8.33 -17.43
N GLN A 169 27.54 7.65 -18.21
CA GLN A 169 27.14 7.12 -19.52
C GLN A 169 26.01 6.09 -19.40
N GLN A 170 26.10 5.16 -18.44
CA GLN A 170 25.02 4.19 -18.19
C GLN A 170 23.72 4.87 -17.74
N TYR A 171 23.82 5.90 -16.90
CA TYR A 171 22.66 6.68 -16.46
C TYR A 171 22.01 7.42 -17.64
N GLN A 172 22.80 8.05 -18.51
CA GLN A 172 22.30 8.71 -19.72
C GLN A 172 21.61 7.73 -20.67
N LEU A 173 22.16 6.52 -20.86
CA LEU A 173 21.52 5.48 -21.67
C LEU A 173 20.16 5.04 -21.09
N LYS A 174 20.05 4.93 -19.76
CA LYS A 174 18.78 4.61 -19.09
C LYS A 174 17.76 5.74 -19.22
N ILE A 175 18.19 7.01 -19.13
CA ILE A 175 17.32 8.17 -19.38
C ILE A 175 16.80 8.13 -20.81
N GLN A 176 17.68 7.96 -21.80
CA GLN A 176 17.28 7.91 -23.20
C GLN A 176 16.28 6.78 -23.48
N SER A 177 16.48 5.61 -22.86
CA SER A 177 15.55 4.49 -22.97
C SER A 177 14.17 4.82 -22.37
N ALA A 178 14.14 5.51 -21.23
CA ALA A 178 12.90 5.95 -20.60
C ALA A 178 12.19 7.04 -21.43
N GLU A 179 12.92 8.00 -21.97
CA GLU A 179 12.39 9.03 -22.88
C GLU A 179 11.76 8.41 -24.12
N ASN A 180 12.44 7.45 -24.77
CA ASN A 180 11.90 6.74 -25.92
C ASN A 180 10.61 5.98 -25.56
N ALA A 181 10.56 5.33 -24.40
CA ALA A 181 9.35 4.64 -23.94
C ALA A 181 8.18 5.61 -23.66
N ILE A 182 8.48 6.81 -23.17
CA ILE A 182 7.48 7.87 -22.99
C ILE A 182 6.94 8.33 -24.35
N ASP A 183 7.81 8.54 -25.34
CA ASP A 183 7.40 8.93 -26.70
C ASP A 183 6.52 7.86 -27.37
N ASP A 184 6.86 6.58 -27.21
CA ASP A 184 6.05 5.45 -27.69
C ASP A 184 4.67 5.39 -27.03
N ASN A 185 4.62 5.64 -25.71
CA ASN A 185 3.38 5.73 -24.96
C ASN A 185 2.53 6.93 -25.42
N ILE A 186 3.13 8.09 -25.65
CA ILE A 186 2.45 9.29 -26.17
C ILE A 186 1.89 9.01 -27.57
N ALA A 187 2.66 8.34 -28.44
CA ALA A 187 2.19 7.94 -29.77
C ALA A 187 0.99 6.98 -29.69
N SER A 188 1.02 6.03 -28.76
CA SER A 188 -0.07 5.09 -28.51
C SER A 188 -1.33 5.79 -27.97
N LEU A 189 -1.16 6.73 -27.04
CA LEU A 189 -2.25 7.55 -26.51
C LEU A 189 -2.90 8.43 -27.60
N LYS A 190 -2.11 9.00 -28.51
CA LYS A 190 -2.65 9.76 -29.66
C LYS A 190 -3.50 8.89 -30.57
N LYS A 191 -3.06 7.65 -30.86
CA LYS A 191 -3.86 6.69 -31.64
C LYS A 191 -5.17 6.34 -30.94
N LEU A 192 -5.13 6.09 -29.63
CA LEU A 192 -6.34 5.82 -28.84
C LEU A 192 -7.28 7.02 -28.83
N ALA A 193 -6.78 8.22 -28.62
CA ALA A 193 -7.57 9.45 -28.68
C ALA A 193 -8.25 9.64 -30.04
N SER A 194 -7.56 9.30 -31.14
CA SER A 194 -8.11 9.36 -32.49
C SER A 194 -9.23 8.34 -32.70
N ALA A 195 -9.06 7.12 -32.19
CA ALA A 195 -10.09 6.07 -32.24
C ALA A 195 -11.32 6.44 -31.41
N VAL A 196 -11.13 6.95 -30.20
CA VAL A 196 -12.22 7.46 -29.35
C VAL A 196 -12.94 8.62 -30.03
N GLY A 197 -12.20 9.56 -30.64
CA GLY A 197 -12.79 10.66 -31.40
C GLY A 197 -13.61 10.18 -32.60
N ALA A 198 -13.16 9.14 -33.31
CA ALA A 198 -13.92 8.55 -34.41
C ALA A 198 -15.22 7.89 -33.93
N ILE A 199 -15.21 7.20 -32.78
CA ILE A 199 -16.41 6.63 -32.16
C ILE A 199 -17.37 7.75 -31.74
N GLN A 200 -16.85 8.81 -31.11
CA GLN A 200 -17.65 9.97 -30.73
C GLN A 200 -18.30 10.64 -31.95
N ALA A 201 -17.57 10.78 -33.06
CA ALA A 201 -18.13 11.32 -34.29
C ALA A 201 -19.29 10.47 -34.85
N GLN A 202 -19.25 9.14 -34.69
CA GLN A 202 -20.38 8.27 -35.07
C GLN A 202 -21.60 8.48 -34.17
N ILE A 203 -21.37 8.71 -32.87
CA ILE A 203 -22.42 9.03 -31.90
C ILE A 203 -23.03 10.40 -32.22
N ASP A 204 -22.21 11.42 -32.44
CA ASP A 204 -22.64 12.80 -32.71
C ASP A 204 -23.36 12.92 -34.07
N ALA A 205 -22.93 12.16 -35.07
CA ALA A 205 -23.61 12.06 -36.37
C ALA A 205 -24.96 11.33 -36.29
N GLY A 206 -25.31 10.72 -35.14
CA GLY A 206 -26.55 9.97 -34.97
C GLY A 206 -26.58 8.63 -35.70
N ASN A 207 -25.43 8.10 -36.10
CA ASN A 207 -25.32 6.79 -36.77
C ASN A 207 -25.50 5.61 -35.80
N VAL A 208 -25.59 5.89 -34.50
CA VAL A 208 -25.76 4.90 -33.43
C VAL A 208 -27.18 4.97 -32.89
N VAL A 209 -27.97 3.91 -33.09
CA VAL A 209 -29.31 3.79 -32.48
C VAL A 209 -29.15 3.45 -30.99
N THR A 210 -29.64 4.33 -30.11
CA THR A 210 -29.64 4.05 -28.67
C THR A 210 -30.68 3.00 -28.32
N LEU A 211 -30.45 2.24 -27.25
CA LEU A 211 -31.43 1.25 -26.76
C LEU A 211 -32.78 1.92 -26.40
N ILE A 212 -32.74 3.16 -25.92
CA ILE A 212 -33.94 3.96 -25.62
C ILE A 212 -34.71 4.27 -26.91
N GLN A 213 -34.02 4.73 -27.95
CA GLN A 213 -34.63 5.02 -29.25
C GLN A 213 -35.19 3.74 -29.88
N HIS A 214 -34.43 2.65 -29.87
CA HIS A 214 -34.89 1.34 -30.35
C HIS A 214 -36.17 0.86 -29.63
N ASN A 215 -36.19 0.92 -28.30
CA ASN A 215 -37.35 0.52 -27.51
C ASN A 215 -38.55 1.45 -27.75
N LYS A 216 -38.31 2.75 -27.96
CA LYS A 216 -39.36 3.72 -28.33
C LYS A 216 -39.93 3.40 -29.71
N ASP A 217 -39.09 3.05 -30.68
CA ASP A 217 -39.52 2.67 -32.02
C ASP A 217 -40.35 1.38 -32.00
N ILE A 218 -39.90 0.36 -31.24
CA ILE A 218 -40.68 -0.86 -31.01
C ILE A 218 -42.04 -0.55 -30.36
N LYS A 219 -42.05 0.31 -29.34
CA LYS A 219 -43.29 0.71 -28.66
C LYS A 219 -44.23 1.49 -29.58
N ASN A 220 -43.69 2.37 -30.42
CA ASN A 220 -44.47 3.11 -31.41
C ASN A 220 -45.11 2.16 -32.42
N VAL A 221 -44.36 1.15 -32.89
CA VAL A 221 -44.89 0.09 -33.77
C VAL A 221 -45.97 -0.71 -33.06
N SER A 222 -45.74 -1.13 -31.81
CA SER A 222 -46.73 -1.87 -31.01
C SER A 222 -48.01 -1.06 -30.77
N ASN A 223 -47.88 0.23 -30.45
CA ASN A 223 -49.02 1.13 -30.28
C ASN A 223 -49.79 1.31 -31.59
N LEU A 224 -49.10 1.50 -32.72
CA LEU A 224 -49.73 1.62 -34.03
C LEU A 224 -50.50 0.35 -34.39
N ILE A 225 -49.93 -0.82 -34.11
CA ILE A 225 -50.60 -2.12 -34.29
C ILE A 225 -51.85 -2.20 -33.40
N ASN A 226 -51.73 -1.91 -32.11
CA ASN A 226 -52.85 -1.94 -31.17
C ASN A 226 -53.95 -0.95 -31.55
N GLU A 227 -53.59 0.25 -32.00
CA GLU A 227 -54.54 1.25 -32.50
C GLU A 227 -55.29 0.72 -33.73
N LYS A 228 -54.58 0.14 -34.71
CA LYS A 228 -55.20 -0.46 -35.89
C LYS A 228 -56.08 -1.66 -35.55
N LEU A 229 -55.66 -2.52 -34.62
CA LEU A 229 -56.46 -3.64 -34.12
C LEU A 229 -57.71 -3.16 -33.38
N SER A 230 -57.62 -2.09 -32.58
CA SER A 230 -58.77 -1.51 -31.87
C SER A 230 -59.81 -0.90 -32.81
N GLN A 231 -59.39 -0.48 -34.01
CA GLN A 231 -60.27 0.03 -35.06
C GLN A 231 -60.95 -1.10 -35.86
N MET A 232 -60.59 -2.37 -35.65
CA MET A 232 -61.24 -3.51 -36.30
C MET A 232 -62.58 -3.81 -35.62
N SER A 233 -63.68 -3.65 -36.36
CA SER A 233 -64.99 -4.13 -35.90
C SER A 233 -65.02 -5.67 -35.95
N MET A 234 -65.22 -6.29 -34.79
CA MET A 234 -65.37 -7.75 -34.67
C MET A 234 -66.83 -8.21 -34.81
N VAL A 235 -67.78 -7.28 -34.89
CA VAL A 235 -69.19 -7.60 -35.08
C VAL A 235 -69.52 -7.41 -36.55
N PRO A 236 -69.92 -8.47 -37.27
CA PRO A 236 -70.35 -8.34 -38.64
C PRO A 236 -71.69 -7.61 -38.72
N GLU A 237 -71.80 -6.67 -39.66
CA GLU A 237 -73.07 -6.03 -39.98
C GLU A 237 -73.73 -6.74 -41.16
N ALA A 238 -74.99 -7.13 -40.99
CA ALA A 238 -75.74 -7.86 -41.99
C ALA A 238 -76.54 -6.90 -42.89
N PHE A 239 -76.49 -7.13 -44.20
CA PHE A 239 -77.23 -6.42 -45.23
C PHE A 239 -78.00 -7.42 -46.08
N GLU A 240 -79.16 -7.02 -46.62
CA GLU A 240 -79.96 -7.94 -47.44
C GLU A 240 -79.18 -8.46 -48.67
N ASN A 241 -78.42 -7.59 -49.33
CA ASN A 241 -77.62 -7.88 -50.52
C ASN A 241 -76.49 -6.83 -50.68
N LEU A 242 -75.60 -7.04 -51.67
CA LEU A 242 -74.47 -6.16 -51.95
C LEU A 242 -74.89 -4.72 -52.32
N ASP A 243 -76.00 -4.56 -53.02
CA ASP A 243 -76.50 -3.23 -53.41
C ASP A 243 -76.95 -2.43 -52.19
N SER A 244 -77.61 -3.08 -51.23
CA SER A 244 -78.01 -2.48 -49.95
C SER A 244 -76.80 -2.05 -49.11
N LEU A 245 -75.72 -2.84 -49.11
CA LEU A 245 -74.44 -2.48 -48.49
C LEU A 245 -73.82 -1.24 -49.16
N LYS A 246 -73.73 -1.23 -50.49
CA LYS A 246 -73.18 -0.09 -51.25
C LYS A 246 -74.03 1.18 -51.10
N GLN A 247 -75.34 1.04 -50.96
CA GLN A 247 -76.24 2.19 -50.74
C GLN A 247 -76.09 2.76 -49.33
N THR A 248 -75.95 1.89 -48.32
CA THR A 248 -75.79 2.33 -46.92
C THR A 248 -74.41 2.93 -46.67
N TYR A 249 -73.37 2.36 -47.27
CA TYR A 249 -71.98 2.78 -47.15
C TYR A 249 -71.32 3.01 -48.52
N PRO A 250 -71.70 4.09 -49.25
CA PRO A 250 -71.21 4.36 -50.60
C PRO A 250 -69.71 4.69 -50.66
N ASN A 251 -69.15 5.20 -49.57
CA ASN A 251 -67.72 5.51 -49.42
C ASN A 251 -66.98 4.46 -48.57
N GLY A 252 -67.62 3.34 -48.28
CA GLY A 252 -67.08 2.28 -47.45
C GLY A 252 -67.23 2.47 -45.95
N LYS A 253 -67.07 1.36 -45.22
CA LYS A 253 -66.95 1.35 -43.77
C LYS A 253 -65.96 0.26 -43.33
N PRO A 254 -65.03 0.54 -42.42
CA PRO A 254 -64.15 -0.47 -41.85
C PRO A 254 -64.96 -1.52 -41.08
N GLY A 255 -64.72 -2.81 -41.36
CA GLY A 255 -65.40 -3.93 -40.70
C GLY A 255 -65.71 -5.08 -41.65
N ILE A 256 -66.18 -6.19 -41.09
CA ILE A 256 -66.71 -7.32 -41.86
C ILE A 256 -68.19 -7.06 -42.10
N MET A 257 -68.61 -6.95 -43.36
CA MET A 257 -70.01 -6.80 -43.74
C MET A 257 -70.51 -8.11 -44.32
N VAL A 258 -71.71 -8.56 -44.00
CA VAL A 258 -72.24 -9.84 -44.48
C VAL A 258 -73.50 -9.59 -45.29
N THR A 259 -73.55 -10.10 -46.50
CA THR A 259 -74.75 -10.07 -47.33
C THR A 259 -75.54 -11.34 -47.13
N VAL A 260 -76.79 -11.23 -46.65
CA VAL A 260 -77.61 -12.36 -46.21
C VAL A 260 -78.04 -13.25 -47.37
N ASP A 261 -78.33 -12.66 -48.54
CA ASP A 261 -78.73 -13.37 -49.77
C ASP A 261 -77.76 -14.47 -50.23
N THR A 262 -76.47 -14.22 -50.05
CA THR A 262 -75.35 -15.05 -50.50
C THR A 262 -74.59 -15.67 -49.34
N GLY A 263 -74.74 -15.11 -48.14
CA GLY A 263 -73.92 -15.41 -46.99
C GLY A 263 -72.48 -14.93 -47.13
N HIS A 264 -72.13 -14.11 -48.13
CA HIS A 264 -70.77 -13.65 -48.37
C HIS A 264 -70.35 -12.53 -47.42
N LYS A 265 -69.07 -12.50 -47.05
CA LYS A 265 -68.48 -11.41 -46.30
C LYS A 265 -67.73 -10.45 -47.22
N TRP A 266 -67.82 -9.16 -46.91
CA TRP A 266 -67.30 -8.06 -47.69
C TRP A 266 -66.48 -7.16 -46.77
N ILE A 267 -65.34 -6.69 -47.25
CA ILE A 267 -64.51 -5.70 -46.55
C ILE A 267 -64.25 -4.50 -47.46
N TRP A 268 -64.16 -3.30 -46.86
CA TRP A 268 -63.76 -2.10 -47.58
C TRP A 268 -62.24 -1.94 -47.54
N PHE A 269 -61.60 -2.08 -48.70
CA PHE A 269 -60.14 -1.97 -48.85
C PHE A 269 -59.82 -1.40 -50.24
N ASN A 270 -58.77 -0.57 -50.35
CA ASN A 270 -58.39 0.12 -51.60
C ASN A 270 -59.56 0.88 -52.28
N ASN A 271 -60.36 1.60 -51.48
CA ASN A 271 -61.54 2.35 -51.94
C ASN A 271 -62.56 1.50 -52.72
N ALA A 272 -62.67 0.21 -52.40
CA ALA A 272 -63.65 -0.69 -52.99
C ALA A 272 -64.17 -1.73 -51.98
N TRP A 273 -65.40 -2.21 -52.20
CA TRP A 273 -65.94 -3.37 -51.51
C TRP A 273 -65.40 -4.64 -52.16
N ASN A 274 -64.67 -5.44 -51.39
CA ASN A 274 -64.05 -6.68 -51.85
C ASN A 274 -64.77 -7.88 -51.25
N ASP A 275 -65.19 -8.82 -52.10
CA ASP A 275 -65.77 -10.10 -51.69
C ASP A 275 -64.68 -10.99 -51.07
N CYS A 276 -64.95 -11.51 -49.88
CA CYS A 276 -64.04 -12.38 -49.14
C CYS A 276 -64.63 -13.78 -48.94
N GLY A 277 -65.71 -14.14 -49.65
CA GLY A 277 -66.38 -15.43 -49.62
C GLY A 277 -67.30 -15.62 -48.41
N VAL A 278 -67.92 -16.80 -48.29
CA VAL A 278 -68.96 -17.10 -47.29
C VAL A 278 -68.52 -16.82 -45.83
N TYR A 279 -69.41 -16.19 -45.05
CA TYR A 279 -69.29 -15.93 -43.62
C TYR A 279 -69.83 -17.14 -42.85
N GLN A 280 -68.89 -17.98 -42.39
CA GLN A 280 -69.11 -19.24 -41.64
C GLN A 280 -69.74 -20.39 -42.46
N VAL A 281 -69.03 -21.52 -42.50
CA VAL A 281 -69.55 -22.82 -42.93
C VAL A 281 -70.09 -23.51 -41.68
N ALA A 282 -71.29 -24.08 -41.74
CA ALA A 282 -71.83 -24.87 -40.63
C ALA A 282 -70.92 -26.07 -40.35
N GLY A 283 -70.24 -26.07 -39.20
CA GLY A 283 -69.51 -27.24 -38.70
C GLY A 283 -68.06 -27.05 -38.28
N ASP A 284 -67.65 -25.89 -37.72
CA ASP A 284 -66.38 -25.83 -37.00
C ASP A 284 -66.53 -25.12 -35.65
N THR A 285 -66.73 -25.94 -34.61
CA THR A 285 -66.75 -25.54 -33.20
C THR A 285 -65.34 -25.60 -32.64
N SER A 286 -64.50 -24.58 -32.88
CA SER A 286 -63.14 -24.58 -32.33
C SER A 286 -62.50 -23.20 -32.19
N TYR A 287 -63.10 -22.26 -31.44
CA TYR A 287 -62.36 -21.14 -30.82
C TYR A 287 -62.95 -20.72 -29.47
N ASN A 288 -63.29 -21.70 -28.63
CA ASN A 288 -63.09 -21.54 -27.19
C ASN A 288 -62.02 -22.56 -26.84
N ASN A 289 -60.78 -22.10 -26.64
CA ASN A 289 -59.67 -22.97 -26.26
C ASN A 289 -59.73 -23.40 -24.78
N ASP A 290 -60.91 -23.23 -24.16
CA ASP A 290 -61.21 -23.64 -22.80
C ASP A 290 -62.05 -24.92 -22.88
N LYS A 291 -61.48 -26.05 -22.42
CA LYS A 291 -62.15 -27.36 -22.42
C LYS A 291 -62.29 -27.91 -21.01
N PHE A 292 -63.44 -28.52 -20.71
CA PHE A 292 -63.70 -29.21 -19.45
C PHE A 292 -63.87 -30.70 -19.72
N ILE A 293 -63.08 -31.55 -19.05
CA ILE A 293 -63.11 -33.01 -19.15
C ILE A 293 -63.77 -33.55 -17.88
N ALA A 294 -65.04 -33.94 -18.00
CA ALA A 294 -65.86 -34.30 -16.85
C ALA A 294 -65.74 -35.78 -16.43
N ASN A 295 -65.30 -36.65 -17.34
CA ASN A 295 -65.16 -38.10 -17.12
C ASN A 295 -64.27 -38.74 -18.21
N ASN A 296 -64.02 -40.05 -18.12
CA ASN A 296 -63.20 -40.79 -19.07
C ASN A 296 -63.82 -40.91 -20.48
N ASP A 297 -65.14 -40.74 -20.66
CA ASP A 297 -65.77 -40.77 -22.00
C ASP A 297 -65.45 -39.49 -22.80
N ASP A 298 -65.15 -38.38 -22.11
CA ASP A 298 -64.73 -37.10 -22.70
C ASP A 298 -63.22 -37.03 -23.01
N LEU A 299 -62.47 -38.03 -22.53
CA LEU A 299 -61.02 -38.15 -22.65
C LEU A 299 -60.64 -38.78 -24.01
N LYS A 300 -60.58 -37.92 -25.04
CA LYS A 300 -60.22 -38.29 -26.42
C LYS A 300 -59.07 -37.42 -26.92
N PRO A 301 -58.26 -37.87 -27.89
CA PRO A 301 -57.21 -37.07 -28.51
C PRO A 301 -57.72 -35.69 -28.97
N PRO A 302 -56.97 -34.59 -28.75
CA PRO A 302 -55.63 -34.52 -28.15
C PRO A 302 -55.59 -34.37 -26.60
N TYR A 303 -56.68 -34.65 -25.89
CA TYR A 303 -56.84 -34.32 -24.46
C TYR A 303 -56.61 -35.51 -23.53
N ASP A 304 -56.38 -36.70 -24.07
CA ASP A 304 -56.04 -37.95 -23.38
C ASP A 304 -54.54 -38.10 -23.06
N ASP A 305 -53.71 -37.21 -23.60
CA ASP A 305 -52.29 -37.08 -23.30
C ASP A 305 -51.90 -35.60 -23.12
N LEU A 306 -51.34 -35.25 -21.95
CA LEU A 306 -50.91 -33.88 -21.66
C LEU A 306 -49.80 -33.35 -22.59
N ASN A 307 -49.05 -34.23 -23.26
CA ASN A 307 -48.05 -33.82 -24.25
C ASN A 307 -48.69 -33.34 -25.56
N LEU A 308 -49.94 -33.71 -25.82
CA LEU A 308 -50.67 -33.41 -27.06
C LEU A 308 -51.64 -32.23 -26.92
N VAL A 309 -51.88 -31.77 -25.68
CA VAL A 309 -52.77 -30.62 -25.40
C VAL A 309 -52.35 -29.42 -26.27
N PRO A 310 -53.30 -28.82 -27.03
CA PRO A 310 -53.00 -27.72 -27.94
C PRO A 310 -52.26 -26.55 -27.27
N ILE A 311 -51.36 -25.89 -28.02
CA ILE A 311 -50.75 -24.65 -27.54
C ILE A 311 -51.78 -23.52 -27.52
N ASN A 312 -51.66 -22.63 -26.53
CA ASN A 312 -52.58 -21.52 -26.24
C ASN A 312 -54.00 -21.98 -25.87
N SER A 313 -54.09 -22.98 -24.99
CA SER A 313 -55.36 -23.52 -24.46
C SER A 313 -55.36 -23.68 -22.94
N THR A 314 -56.55 -23.63 -22.35
CA THR A 314 -56.80 -23.98 -20.95
C THR A 314 -57.69 -25.22 -20.89
N VAL A 315 -57.31 -26.24 -20.13
CA VAL A 315 -58.12 -27.46 -20.00
C VAL A 315 -58.26 -27.82 -18.52
N THR A 316 -59.49 -28.05 -18.07
CA THR A 316 -59.79 -28.49 -16.71
C THR A 316 -60.23 -29.95 -16.72
N TYR A 317 -59.69 -30.74 -15.80
CA TYR A 317 -59.91 -32.17 -15.65
C TYR A 317 -60.47 -32.47 -14.26
N VAL A 318 -61.51 -33.29 -14.20
CA VAL A 318 -62.12 -33.76 -12.94
C VAL A 318 -61.32 -34.95 -12.37
N ALA A 319 -61.25 -35.07 -11.05
CA ALA A 319 -60.63 -36.18 -10.34
C ALA A 319 -61.19 -37.53 -10.82
N GLY A 320 -60.29 -38.46 -11.15
CA GLY A 320 -60.62 -39.83 -11.57
C GLY A 320 -60.37 -40.11 -13.05
N VAL A 321 -59.95 -39.10 -13.83
CA VAL A 321 -59.61 -39.27 -15.24
C VAL A 321 -58.18 -39.76 -15.44
N GLU A 322 -58.01 -40.79 -16.27
CA GLU A 322 -56.71 -41.45 -16.51
C GLU A 322 -55.98 -40.84 -17.71
N VAL A 323 -55.49 -39.60 -17.57
CA VAL A 323 -54.74 -38.90 -18.63
C VAL A 323 -53.25 -39.27 -18.62
N GLN A 324 -52.65 -39.43 -19.80
CA GLN A 324 -51.21 -39.74 -19.94
C GLN A 324 -50.33 -38.52 -19.67
N ASN A 325 -49.08 -38.76 -19.23
CA ASN A 325 -48.06 -37.74 -18.95
C ASN A 325 -48.41 -36.73 -17.85
N LEU A 326 -49.33 -37.13 -16.95
CA LEU A 326 -49.63 -36.45 -15.69
C LEU A 326 -48.42 -36.54 -14.72
N PRO A 327 -48.12 -35.49 -13.93
CA PRO A 327 -47.11 -35.59 -12.87
C PRO A 327 -47.45 -36.72 -11.89
N SER A 328 -46.50 -37.64 -11.66
CA SER A 328 -46.69 -38.84 -10.84
C SER A 328 -47.05 -38.59 -9.38
N ALA A 329 -46.85 -37.36 -8.89
CA ALA A 329 -47.13 -36.94 -7.50
C ALA A 329 -48.56 -36.40 -7.26
N MET A 330 -49.43 -36.29 -8.28
CA MET A 330 -50.70 -35.55 -8.16
C MET A 330 -51.88 -36.30 -7.52
N GLY A 331 -51.80 -37.62 -7.40
CA GLY A 331 -52.92 -38.43 -6.89
C GLY A 331 -54.23 -38.25 -7.69
N ASN A 332 -55.37 -38.45 -7.02
CA ASN A 332 -56.70 -38.40 -7.64
C ASN A 332 -57.40 -37.06 -7.37
N SER A 333 -56.96 -35.99 -8.02
CA SER A 333 -57.39 -34.60 -7.75
C SER A 333 -57.89 -33.89 -9.01
N ASN A 334 -58.69 -32.82 -8.86
CA ASN A 334 -59.07 -31.99 -10.00
C ASN A 334 -57.89 -31.09 -10.38
N PHE A 335 -57.69 -30.82 -11.66
CA PHE A 335 -56.61 -29.93 -12.09
C PHE A 335 -56.94 -29.15 -13.35
N THR A 336 -56.33 -27.98 -13.48
CA THR A 336 -56.40 -27.12 -14.66
C THR A 336 -55.00 -26.95 -15.25
N ILE A 337 -54.85 -27.18 -16.55
CA ILE A 337 -53.60 -26.96 -17.27
C ILE A 337 -53.76 -25.81 -18.26
N HIS A 338 -52.80 -24.90 -18.26
CA HIS A 338 -52.63 -23.88 -19.28
C HIS A 338 -51.40 -24.21 -20.11
N THR A 339 -51.57 -24.31 -21.42
CA THR A 339 -50.47 -24.51 -22.36
C THR A 339 -50.27 -23.22 -23.12
N TYR A 340 -49.12 -22.58 -22.99
CA TYR A 340 -48.73 -21.37 -23.72
C TYR A 340 -47.64 -21.74 -24.74
N GLY A 341 -47.71 -21.25 -25.97
CA GLY A 341 -46.64 -21.57 -26.91
C GLY A 341 -46.74 -20.91 -28.28
N THR A 342 -45.63 -20.97 -29.01
CA THR A 342 -45.50 -20.45 -30.37
C THR A 342 -44.94 -21.53 -31.30
N LYS A 343 -45.44 -21.60 -32.53
CA LYS A 343 -44.95 -22.49 -33.57
C LYS A 343 -44.41 -21.67 -34.73
N GLN A 344 -43.12 -21.78 -35.03
CA GLN A 344 -42.46 -21.07 -36.14
C GLN A 344 -41.56 -22.03 -36.90
N GLY A 345 -41.76 -22.18 -38.22
CA GLY A 345 -40.88 -23.01 -39.06
C GLY A 345 -40.87 -24.51 -38.73
N GLY A 346 -41.90 -25.05 -38.07
CA GLY A 346 -41.97 -26.46 -37.63
C GLY A 346 -41.34 -26.73 -36.26
N GLN A 347 -40.63 -25.77 -35.66
CA GLN A 347 -40.18 -25.83 -34.28
C GLN A 347 -41.28 -25.31 -33.34
N ILE A 348 -41.53 -26.05 -32.24
CA ILE A 348 -42.51 -25.67 -31.22
C ILE A 348 -41.75 -25.27 -29.96
N GLY A 349 -42.04 -24.08 -29.45
CA GLY A 349 -41.64 -23.63 -28.12
C GLY A 349 -42.88 -23.43 -27.27
N ALA A 350 -43.07 -24.27 -26.25
CA ALA A 350 -44.27 -24.26 -25.42
C ALA A 350 -43.95 -24.41 -23.92
N THR A 351 -44.80 -23.86 -23.07
CA THR A 351 -44.76 -23.94 -21.60
C THR A 351 -46.12 -24.39 -21.09
N GLN A 352 -46.15 -25.37 -20.19
CA GLN A 352 -47.35 -25.76 -19.48
C GLN A 352 -47.29 -25.31 -18.04
N LEU A 353 -48.41 -24.79 -17.53
CA LEU A 353 -48.66 -24.50 -16.11
C LEU A 353 -49.86 -25.32 -15.67
N LEU A 354 -49.72 -26.12 -14.63
CA LEU A 354 -50.78 -26.98 -14.11
C LEU A 354 -51.07 -26.60 -12.65
N PHE A 355 -52.35 -26.37 -12.35
CA PHE A 355 -52.88 -26.02 -11.03
C PHE A 355 -53.80 -27.14 -10.55
N THR A 356 -53.62 -27.62 -9.33
CA THR A 356 -54.37 -28.74 -8.76
C THR A 356 -54.99 -28.37 -7.42
N ASP A 357 -56.10 -29.02 -7.07
CA ASP A 357 -56.78 -28.89 -5.78
C ASP A 357 -56.39 -29.97 -4.76
N SER A 358 -55.33 -30.73 -5.03
CA SER A 358 -54.86 -31.80 -4.15
C SER A 358 -54.57 -31.29 -2.73
N GLN A 359 -54.89 -32.10 -1.71
CA GLN A 359 -54.72 -31.74 -0.30
C GLN A 359 -53.24 -31.53 0.12
N ASP A 360 -52.29 -31.95 -0.71
CA ASP A 360 -50.86 -31.72 -0.52
C ASP A 360 -50.38 -30.53 -1.36
N ASN A 361 -50.58 -29.33 -0.80
CA ASN A 361 -50.01 -28.03 -1.22
C ASN A 361 -50.42 -27.52 -2.61
N ASN A 362 -51.11 -26.35 -2.64
CA ASN A 362 -51.24 -25.40 -3.77
C ASN A 362 -49.93 -25.23 -4.57
N SER A 363 -49.63 -26.21 -5.42
CA SER A 363 -48.39 -26.35 -6.15
C SER A 363 -48.72 -26.12 -7.61
N CYS A 364 -48.16 -25.05 -8.19
CA CYS A 364 -48.23 -24.87 -9.63
C CYS A 364 -47.11 -25.71 -10.25
N TYR A 365 -47.46 -26.73 -11.03
CA TYR A 365 -46.49 -27.52 -11.77
C TYR A 365 -46.18 -26.82 -13.09
N TYR A 366 -44.93 -26.84 -13.54
CA TYR A 366 -44.57 -26.29 -14.83
C TYR A 366 -43.55 -27.15 -15.58
N ARG A 367 -43.59 -27.09 -16.91
CA ARG A 367 -42.61 -27.71 -17.81
C ARG A 367 -42.56 -26.98 -19.15
N THR A 368 -41.50 -27.19 -19.91
CA THR A 368 -41.29 -26.55 -21.21
C THR A 368 -40.99 -27.58 -22.30
N ALA A 369 -41.46 -27.35 -23.53
CA ALA A 369 -41.10 -28.10 -24.72
C ALA A 369 -40.37 -27.23 -25.73
N TRP A 370 -39.31 -27.78 -26.32
CA TRP A 370 -38.49 -27.10 -27.32
C TRP A 370 -37.91 -28.10 -28.33
N GLY A 371 -37.86 -27.76 -29.64
CA GLY A 371 -37.23 -28.59 -30.68
C GLY A 371 -38.09 -28.88 -31.92
N ASN A 372 -37.62 -29.80 -32.79
CA ASN A 372 -38.35 -30.36 -33.92
C ASN A 372 -37.95 -31.84 -34.18
N PRO A 373 -38.76 -32.83 -33.75
CA PRO A 373 -40.00 -32.67 -32.99
C PRO A 373 -39.73 -32.09 -31.59
N ALA A 374 -40.68 -31.36 -31.02
CA ALA A 374 -40.50 -30.76 -29.70
C ALA A 374 -40.62 -31.83 -28.61
N GLU A 375 -39.65 -31.86 -27.70
CA GLU A 375 -39.62 -32.77 -26.55
C GLU A 375 -39.97 -32.00 -25.28
N TRP A 376 -40.87 -32.54 -24.46
CA TRP A 376 -41.26 -31.95 -23.17
C TRP A 376 -40.22 -32.27 -22.10
N SER A 377 -39.82 -31.27 -21.31
CA SER A 377 -39.01 -31.47 -20.11
C SER A 377 -39.81 -32.17 -19.00
N GLU A 378 -39.10 -32.75 -18.04
CA GLU A 378 -39.70 -33.25 -16.79
C GLU A 378 -40.46 -32.14 -16.05
N TRP A 379 -41.54 -32.52 -15.34
CA TRP A 379 -42.36 -31.60 -14.54
C TRP A 379 -41.60 -31.03 -13.33
N GLN A 380 -41.72 -29.71 -13.12
CA GLN A 380 -41.18 -28.96 -11.99
C GLN A 380 -42.31 -28.38 -11.12
N ILE A 381 -42.04 -27.98 -9.87
CA ILE A 381 -43.04 -27.41 -8.93
C ILE A 381 -42.63 -25.99 -8.51
N SER A 382 -43.54 -25.02 -8.61
CA SER A 382 -43.42 -23.66 -8.04
C SER A 382 -43.91 -23.64 -6.58
N LYS A 383 -43.08 -23.16 -5.65
CA LYS A 383 -43.24 -23.47 -4.21
C LYS A 383 -43.75 -22.38 -3.25
N ASP A 384 -43.82 -21.07 -3.56
CA ASP A 384 -43.92 -20.06 -2.46
C ASP A 384 -44.83 -18.82 -2.68
N THR A 385 -46.14 -18.98 -2.88
CA THR A 385 -47.14 -17.90 -2.68
C THR A 385 -48.39 -18.43 -1.97
N LYS A 386 -48.83 -17.79 -0.88
CA LYS A 386 -49.96 -18.24 -0.03
C LYS A 386 -50.88 -17.09 0.41
N ILE A 387 -52.19 -17.35 0.54
CA ILE A 387 -53.19 -16.39 1.04
C ILE A 387 -54.03 -17.11 2.10
N PHE A 388 -54.18 -16.52 3.29
CA PHE A 388 -54.97 -17.06 4.40
C PHE A 388 -56.12 -16.11 4.76
N THR A 389 -57.35 -16.61 4.61
CA THR A 389 -58.59 -15.88 4.90
C THR A 389 -59.27 -16.34 6.20
N GLU A 390 -58.82 -17.45 6.79
CA GLU A 390 -59.28 -17.91 8.10
C GLU A 390 -58.17 -18.60 8.90
N LYS A 391 -58.33 -18.68 10.22
CA LYS A 391 -57.32 -19.27 11.13
C LYS A 391 -57.17 -20.78 10.96
N LYS A 392 -58.21 -21.43 10.41
CA LYS A 392 -58.26 -22.87 10.16
C LYS A 392 -57.37 -23.18 8.96
N GLY A 393 -56.28 -23.91 9.18
CA GLY A 393 -55.31 -24.26 8.13
C GLY A 393 -53.98 -23.48 8.17
N ILE A 394 -53.83 -22.50 9.08
CA ILE A 394 -52.53 -21.85 9.32
C ILE A 394 -51.67 -22.76 10.19
N VAL A 395 -50.80 -23.55 9.56
CA VAL A 395 -49.85 -24.46 10.21
C VAL A 395 -48.41 -24.04 9.91
N ALA A 396 -47.43 -24.56 10.65
CA ALA A 396 -46.02 -24.27 10.40
C ALA A 396 -45.63 -24.61 8.94
N PRO A 397 -44.79 -23.79 8.25
CA PRO A 397 -44.08 -22.60 8.73
C PRO A 397 -44.86 -21.28 8.61
N TYR A 398 -46.17 -21.31 8.37
CA TYR A 398 -47.00 -20.12 8.12
C TYR A 398 -47.77 -19.62 9.35
N ASN A 399 -47.64 -20.32 10.48
CA ASN A 399 -48.30 -20.01 11.76
C ASN A 399 -47.49 -19.08 12.68
N SER A 400 -46.35 -18.60 12.21
CA SER A 400 -45.62 -17.47 12.81
C SER A 400 -44.90 -16.70 11.71
N LEU A 401 -44.82 -15.37 11.86
CA LEU A 401 -44.07 -14.56 10.90
C LEU A 401 -42.57 -14.86 10.97
N ASP A 402 -42.06 -15.32 12.11
CA ASP A 402 -40.64 -15.62 12.29
C ASP A 402 -40.19 -16.87 11.53
N THR A 403 -41.13 -17.77 11.22
CA THR A 403 -40.86 -19.08 10.60
C THR A 403 -41.05 -19.08 9.09
N LEU A 404 -41.50 -17.97 8.50
CA LEU A 404 -41.79 -17.89 7.07
C LEU A 404 -40.61 -18.32 6.18
N PRO A 405 -40.87 -19.10 5.10
CA PRO A 405 -39.84 -19.47 4.13
C PRO A 405 -39.26 -18.25 3.42
N ALA A 406 -37.98 -18.33 3.05
CA ALA A 406 -37.36 -17.28 2.26
C ALA A 406 -37.79 -17.39 0.79
N GLY A 407 -38.02 -16.25 0.13
CA GLY A 407 -38.64 -16.18 -1.19
C GLY A 407 -40.18 -16.22 -1.17
N SER A 408 -40.81 -16.16 0.01
CA SER A 408 -42.27 -16.26 0.14
C SER A 408 -42.97 -14.90 0.14
N VAL A 409 -44.18 -14.90 -0.44
CA VAL A 409 -45.15 -13.82 -0.32
C VAL A 409 -46.43 -14.40 0.29
N VAL A 410 -46.79 -13.93 1.48
CA VAL A 410 -47.91 -14.46 2.26
C VAL A 410 -48.84 -13.33 2.70
N SER A 411 -50.14 -13.47 2.43
CA SER A 411 -51.15 -12.49 2.86
C SER A 411 -52.09 -13.07 3.91
N TYR A 412 -52.40 -12.27 4.92
CA TYR A 412 -53.28 -12.63 6.04
C TYR A 412 -54.44 -11.62 6.14
N GLU A 413 -55.65 -12.13 6.32
CA GLU A 413 -56.82 -11.31 6.66
C GLU A 413 -56.74 -10.71 8.09
N PRO A 414 -57.51 -9.63 8.38
CA PRO A 414 -57.57 -9.03 9.72
C PRO A 414 -57.82 -10.06 10.83
N GLY A 415 -57.14 -9.93 11.98
CA GLY A 415 -57.34 -10.84 13.13
C GLY A 415 -56.48 -12.10 13.15
N LEU A 416 -55.67 -12.35 12.12
CA LEU A 416 -54.78 -13.52 12.03
C LEU A 416 -53.34 -13.10 12.38
N LEU A 417 -52.66 -13.90 13.23
CA LEU A 417 -51.26 -13.71 13.68
C LEU A 417 -50.87 -12.29 14.18
N GLU A 418 -51.83 -11.52 14.72
CA GLU A 418 -51.60 -10.12 15.14
C GLU A 418 -50.52 -9.93 16.21
N ASN A 419 -50.23 -10.96 17.00
CA ASN A 419 -49.20 -10.92 18.04
C ASN A 419 -47.77 -10.89 17.49
N ASP A 420 -47.57 -11.25 16.22
CA ASP A 420 -46.26 -11.26 15.56
C ASP A 420 -45.96 -9.93 14.83
N LEU A 421 -46.93 -9.00 14.83
CA LEU A 421 -46.81 -7.65 14.28
C LEU A 421 -46.42 -6.64 15.38
N PRO A 422 -45.75 -5.53 15.03
CA PRO A 422 -45.27 -4.55 16.01
C PRO A 422 -46.35 -3.58 16.52
N TYR A 423 -47.62 -3.81 16.17
CA TYR A 423 -48.79 -3.03 16.58
C TYR A 423 -50.05 -3.89 16.38
N THR A 424 -51.14 -3.52 17.05
CA THR A 424 -52.42 -4.23 16.99
C THR A 424 -53.20 -3.87 15.71
N THR A 425 -53.63 -4.89 14.96
CA THR A 425 -54.29 -4.77 13.65
C THR A 425 -55.73 -5.26 13.64
N ALA A 426 -56.49 -5.11 14.74
CA ALA A 426 -57.83 -5.69 14.92
C ALA A 426 -58.86 -5.39 13.80
N SER A 427 -58.51 -4.59 12.78
CA SER A 427 -59.31 -4.25 11.59
C SER A 427 -58.55 -4.26 10.25
N GLN A 428 -57.29 -4.74 10.15
CA GLN A 428 -56.46 -4.59 8.94
C GLN A 428 -55.78 -5.88 8.49
N GLY A 429 -56.00 -6.24 7.21
CA GLY A 429 -55.25 -7.30 6.54
C GLY A 429 -53.87 -6.79 6.11
N TYR A 430 -52.93 -7.72 5.92
CA TYR A 430 -51.53 -7.39 5.68
C TYR A 430 -50.83 -8.46 4.83
N THR A 431 -49.80 -8.04 4.09
CA THR A 431 -48.96 -8.92 3.28
C THR A 431 -47.54 -8.88 3.81
N VAL A 432 -46.94 -10.05 4.00
CA VAL A 432 -45.55 -10.23 4.42
C VAL A 432 -44.74 -10.79 3.27
N ILE A 433 -43.65 -10.10 2.94
CA ILE A 433 -42.68 -10.53 1.95
C ILE A 433 -41.43 -10.94 2.71
N THR A 434 -41.01 -12.20 2.54
CA THR A 434 -39.81 -12.71 3.21
C THR A 434 -38.74 -13.00 2.16
N SER A 435 -37.72 -12.16 2.09
CA SER A 435 -36.61 -12.28 1.13
C SER A 435 -35.37 -12.89 1.80
N GLY A 436 -34.63 -13.77 1.11
CA GLY A 436 -33.38 -14.37 1.59
C GLY A 436 -33.13 -15.79 1.10
N ASN A 437 -32.05 -16.45 1.55
CA ASN A 437 -31.61 -17.77 1.08
C ASN A 437 -31.65 -18.88 2.16
N GLY A 438 -32.57 -18.79 3.13
CA GLY A 438 -32.88 -19.90 4.05
C GLY A 438 -31.92 -20.14 5.23
N PHE A 439 -30.71 -19.58 5.21
CA PHE A 439 -29.73 -19.64 6.30
C PHE A 439 -29.23 -18.22 6.61
N ALA A 440 -29.39 -17.76 7.86
CA ALA A 440 -29.01 -16.44 8.43
C ALA A 440 -28.84 -15.29 7.41
N GLY A 441 -29.84 -14.42 7.29
CA GLY A 441 -29.90 -13.37 6.26
C GLY A 441 -31.27 -13.26 5.60
N LYS A 442 -32.33 -13.14 6.41
CA LYS A 442 -33.69 -12.92 5.91
C LYS A 442 -34.13 -11.49 6.18
N ILE A 443 -34.83 -10.89 5.24
CA ILE A 443 -35.48 -9.58 5.39
C ILE A 443 -36.98 -9.80 5.29
N GLN A 444 -37.73 -9.17 6.18
CA GLN A 444 -39.17 -9.14 6.11
C GLN A 444 -39.67 -7.72 5.95
N ASP A 445 -40.56 -7.56 4.97
CA ASP A 445 -41.36 -6.37 4.78
C ASP A 445 -42.82 -6.72 5.04
N VAL A 446 -43.50 -5.93 5.88
CA VAL A 446 -44.95 -6.01 6.01
C VAL A 446 -45.59 -4.76 5.44
N VAL A 447 -46.61 -4.98 4.63
CA VAL A 447 -47.43 -3.93 4.04
C VAL A 447 -48.84 -4.07 4.58
N LEU A 448 -49.30 -3.04 5.27
CA LEU A 448 -50.69 -2.96 5.72
C LEU A 448 -51.61 -2.49 4.61
N SER A 449 -52.87 -2.87 4.73
CA SER A 449 -53.97 -2.35 3.91
C SER A 449 -54.12 -0.82 3.94
N ASN A 450 -53.65 -0.12 4.98
CA ASN A 450 -53.63 1.36 5.04
C ASN A 450 -52.36 1.99 4.42
N GLY A 451 -51.46 1.19 3.85
CA GLY A 451 -50.23 1.64 3.22
C GLY A 451 -49.05 1.87 4.17
N ALA A 452 -49.23 1.71 5.49
CA ALA A 452 -48.10 1.73 6.42
C ALA A 452 -47.19 0.52 6.19
N ARG A 453 -45.87 0.75 6.33
CA ARG A 453 -44.84 -0.26 6.06
C ARG A 453 -43.87 -0.35 7.21
N TYR A 454 -43.51 -1.59 7.54
CA TYR A 454 -42.54 -1.92 8.57
C TYR A 454 -41.61 -3.00 8.03
N HIS A 455 -40.36 -3.00 8.50
CA HIS A 455 -39.39 -4.01 8.12
C HIS A 455 -38.60 -4.51 9.32
N ARG A 456 -38.03 -5.72 9.19
CA ARG A 456 -37.09 -6.31 10.16
C ARG A 456 -36.16 -7.31 9.48
N ILE A 457 -35.05 -7.65 10.14
CA ILE A 457 -33.99 -8.50 9.59
C ILE A 457 -33.65 -9.63 10.56
N SER A 458 -33.40 -10.83 10.03
CA SER A 458 -32.90 -12.00 10.79
C SER A 458 -31.43 -12.24 10.51
N TRP A 459 -30.58 -12.17 11.54
CA TRP A 459 -29.11 -12.31 11.42
C TRP A 459 -28.50 -13.02 12.64
N GLY A 460 -27.30 -13.61 12.49
CA GLY A 460 -26.55 -14.31 13.56
C GLY A 460 -26.59 -15.85 13.51
N SER A 461 -25.90 -16.51 14.45
CA SER A 461 -25.89 -17.98 14.62
C SER A 461 -26.14 -18.36 16.09
N PRO A 462 -27.34 -18.83 16.46
CA PRO A 462 -28.52 -19.01 15.61
C PRO A 462 -29.15 -17.66 15.22
N ALA A 463 -29.76 -17.60 14.05
CA ALA A 463 -30.35 -16.37 13.50
C ALA A 463 -31.49 -15.84 14.40
N LYS A 464 -31.44 -14.54 14.73
CA LYS A 464 -32.47 -13.86 15.54
C LYS A 464 -33.05 -12.69 14.75
N TRP A 465 -34.37 -12.50 14.84
CA TRP A 465 -35.06 -11.36 14.25
C TRP A 465 -34.82 -10.09 15.07
N SER A 466 -34.54 -8.99 14.39
CA SER A 466 -34.56 -7.65 14.98
C SER A 466 -35.99 -7.21 15.28
N GLU A 467 -36.14 -6.24 16.18
CA GLU A 467 -37.39 -5.52 16.35
C GLU A 467 -37.83 -4.88 15.02
N TRP A 468 -39.14 -4.76 14.81
CA TRP A 468 -39.69 -4.10 13.64
C TRP A 468 -39.46 -2.59 13.67
N GLN A 469 -39.12 -2.01 12.52
CA GLN A 469 -38.83 -0.59 12.36
C GLN A 469 -39.88 0.11 11.48
N ALA A 470 -40.42 1.24 11.95
CA ALA A 470 -41.27 2.15 11.19
C ALA A 470 -40.43 3.12 10.35
N THR A 471 -40.96 3.58 9.21
CA THR A 471 -40.26 4.55 8.33
C THR A 471 -40.62 6.00 8.72
N SER A 472 -39.64 6.87 9.11
CA SER A 472 -39.89 8.07 9.96
C SER A 472 -39.93 9.48 9.31
N THR A 473 -39.36 9.77 8.13
CA THR A 473 -39.87 10.83 7.22
C THR A 473 -39.22 10.66 5.85
N SER A 474 -40.05 10.24 4.89
CA SER A 474 -39.64 9.95 3.52
C SER A 474 -40.56 10.70 2.58
N TYR A 475 -39.98 11.44 1.64
CA TYR A 475 -40.74 12.12 0.59
C TYR A 475 -40.58 11.34 -0.72
N THR A 476 -41.68 11.04 -1.40
CA THR A 476 -41.64 10.36 -2.71
C THR A 476 -42.35 11.20 -3.75
N PHE A 477 -41.63 11.60 -4.79
CA PHE A 477 -42.17 12.41 -5.88
C PHE A 477 -42.39 11.55 -7.12
N VAL A 478 -43.65 11.47 -7.56
CA VAL A 478 -44.07 10.61 -8.69
C VAL A 478 -44.14 11.38 -10.01
N SER A 479 -44.15 12.72 -9.98
CA SER A 479 -44.14 13.55 -11.20
C SER A 479 -43.44 14.91 -11.05
N LYS A 480 -42.99 15.50 -12.17
CA LYS A 480 -42.14 16.72 -12.20
C LYS A 480 -42.86 17.96 -11.65
N LYS A 481 -44.18 18.00 -11.76
CA LYS A 481 -45.02 19.09 -11.23
C LYS A 481 -45.09 19.11 -9.69
N ASP A 482 -44.74 18.00 -9.04
CA ASP A 482 -44.82 17.83 -7.59
C ASP A 482 -43.49 18.20 -6.89
N VAL A 483 -42.40 18.32 -7.67
CA VAL A 483 -41.08 18.74 -7.18
C VAL A 483 -41.01 20.27 -7.14
N LYS A 484 -40.80 20.83 -5.94
CA LYS A 484 -40.69 22.27 -5.66
C LYS A 484 -39.64 22.52 -4.59
N GLU A 485 -39.13 23.74 -4.48
CA GLU A 485 -38.22 24.16 -3.40
C GLU A 485 -38.68 23.64 -2.01
N PRO A 486 -37.79 23.04 -1.19
CA PRO A 486 -36.33 22.86 -1.39
C PRO A 486 -35.93 21.55 -2.10
N PHE A 487 -36.87 20.84 -2.74
CA PHE A 487 -36.69 19.51 -3.32
C PHE A 487 -36.41 19.52 -4.84
N ASP A 488 -36.37 20.68 -5.48
CA ASP A 488 -36.02 20.86 -6.89
C ASP A 488 -34.50 20.95 -7.14
N ASN A 489 -33.73 21.14 -6.07
CA ASN A 489 -32.27 21.21 -6.05
C ASN A 489 -31.72 20.34 -4.90
N LEU A 490 -30.79 19.42 -5.21
CA LEU A 490 -30.21 18.51 -4.23
C LEU A 490 -29.35 19.26 -3.21
N ASP A 491 -28.74 20.38 -3.57
CA ASP A 491 -27.94 21.19 -2.64
C ASP A 491 -28.78 21.81 -1.51
N THR A 492 -30.08 22.02 -1.74
CA THR A 492 -30.99 22.70 -0.81
C THR A 492 -31.73 21.75 0.12
N LEU A 493 -31.51 20.44 0.00
CA LEU A 493 -32.26 19.46 0.78
C LEU A 493 -32.11 19.66 2.30
N PRO A 494 -33.22 19.50 3.06
CA PRO A 494 -33.17 19.58 4.52
C PRO A 494 -32.21 18.55 5.11
N GLY A 495 -31.52 18.92 6.19
CA GLY A 495 -30.73 17.97 6.98
C GLY A 495 -31.61 16.86 7.56
N ASN A 496 -31.05 15.66 7.67
CA ASN A 496 -31.71 14.45 8.18
C ASN A 496 -32.99 14.09 7.42
N SER A 497 -32.94 14.12 6.08
CA SER A 497 -34.08 13.80 5.21
C SER A 497 -33.75 12.69 4.22
N THR A 498 -34.76 11.90 3.85
CA THR A 498 -34.71 10.94 2.74
C THR A 498 -35.76 11.30 1.70
N VAL A 499 -35.33 11.43 0.44
CA VAL A 499 -36.18 11.86 -0.68
C VAL A 499 -36.01 10.89 -1.85
N THR A 500 -37.11 10.39 -2.40
CA THR A 500 -37.14 9.48 -3.54
C THR A 500 -37.80 10.14 -4.74
N TYR A 501 -37.09 10.15 -5.87
CA TYR A 501 -37.58 10.62 -7.16
C TYR A 501 -37.86 9.41 -8.05
N VAL A 502 -39.10 9.30 -8.54
CA VAL A 502 -39.54 8.18 -9.37
C VAL A 502 -39.02 8.36 -10.82
N THR A 503 -38.91 7.26 -11.56
CA THR A 503 -38.37 7.16 -12.92
C THR A 503 -38.78 8.31 -13.84
N GLY A 504 -37.79 8.98 -14.46
CA GLY A 504 -37.99 10.12 -15.37
C GLY A 504 -37.97 11.51 -14.73
N LEU A 505 -37.75 11.62 -13.42
CA LEU A 505 -37.55 12.89 -12.70
C LEU A 505 -36.06 13.12 -12.42
N LEU A 506 -35.55 14.32 -12.74
CA LEU A 506 -34.20 14.76 -12.42
C LEU A 506 -34.30 16.12 -11.70
N ALA A 507 -33.74 16.21 -10.50
CA ALA A 507 -33.42 17.50 -9.87
C ALA A 507 -32.39 18.26 -10.72
N ALA A 508 -32.36 19.60 -10.63
CA ALA A 508 -31.60 20.45 -11.55
C ALA A 508 -30.07 20.19 -11.54
N ASP A 509 -29.54 19.70 -10.43
CA ASP A 509 -28.14 19.42 -10.15
C ASP A 509 -27.86 17.91 -10.03
N PHE A 510 -28.71 17.06 -10.62
CA PHE A 510 -28.47 15.61 -10.65
C PHE A 510 -27.24 15.28 -11.51
N PRO A 511 -26.17 14.74 -10.94
CA PRO A 511 -24.83 14.65 -11.58
C PRO A 511 -24.68 13.57 -12.66
N PHE A 512 -25.61 12.62 -12.81
CA PHE A 512 -25.41 11.42 -13.64
C PHE A 512 -26.55 11.19 -14.63
N ALA A 513 -26.49 11.85 -15.80
CA ALA A 513 -27.55 11.85 -16.82
C ALA A 513 -27.92 10.47 -17.42
N GLY A 514 -27.11 9.43 -17.20
CA GLY A 514 -27.37 8.05 -17.67
C GLY A 514 -28.26 7.20 -16.75
N ASP A 515 -28.51 7.63 -15.51
CA ASP A 515 -29.19 6.85 -14.46
C ASP A 515 -30.66 7.26 -14.29
N SER A 516 -31.39 7.44 -15.39
CA SER A 516 -32.73 8.05 -15.44
C SER A 516 -33.89 7.20 -14.84
N GLN A 517 -33.58 6.14 -14.09
CA GLN A 517 -34.54 5.11 -13.66
C GLN A 517 -35.18 5.39 -12.28
N GLY A 518 -34.90 6.54 -11.67
CA GLY A 518 -35.36 6.91 -10.33
C GLY A 518 -34.27 6.68 -9.27
N TYR A 519 -34.28 7.48 -8.20
CA TYR A 519 -33.22 7.47 -7.21
C TYR A 519 -33.72 7.94 -5.84
N THR A 520 -33.07 7.45 -4.78
CA THR A 520 -33.30 7.89 -3.40
C THR A 520 -32.06 8.60 -2.90
N ILE A 521 -32.23 9.80 -2.35
CA ILE A 521 -31.18 10.59 -1.72
C ILE A 521 -31.43 10.72 -0.22
N THR A 522 -30.38 10.54 0.57
CA THR A 522 -30.39 10.80 2.01
C THR A 522 -29.40 11.91 2.31
N THR A 523 -29.87 12.96 2.99
CA THR A 523 -29.05 14.08 3.48
C THR A 523 -28.95 13.98 4.99
N ASN A 524 -27.75 13.84 5.54
CA ASN A 524 -27.50 13.74 6.98
C ASN A 524 -26.69 14.95 7.46
N GLY A 525 -27.05 15.52 8.62
CA GLY A 525 -26.34 16.62 9.28
C GLY A 525 -27.16 17.90 9.42
N ASN A 526 -27.00 18.58 10.56
CA ASN A 526 -27.69 19.84 10.91
C ASN A 526 -26.69 20.99 11.08
N GLY A 527 -26.76 21.99 10.20
CA GLY A 527 -26.01 23.26 10.36
C GLY A 527 -24.51 23.20 10.07
N PHE A 528 -23.81 24.26 10.48
CA PHE A 528 -22.45 24.69 10.09
C PHE A 528 -21.28 23.67 10.21
N ALA A 529 -21.50 22.44 10.64
CA ALA A 529 -20.47 21.41 10.89
C ALA A 529 -20.36 20.32 9.78
N GLY A 530 -20.95 20.57 8.62
CA GLY A 530 -20.87 19.71 7.45
C GLY A 530 -22.05 18.74 7.30
N LYS A 531 -22.40 18.45 6.04
CA LYS A 531 -23.51 17.56 5.67
C LYS A 531 -22.98 16.45 4.77
N VAL A 532 -23.63 15.29 4.81
CA VAL A 532 -23.34 14.17 3.90
C VAL A 532 -24.57 13.89 3.07
N GLN A 533 -24.37 13.74 1.77
CA GLN A 533 -25.41 13.24 0.87
C GLN A 533 -25.01 11.89 0.29
N THR A 534 -25.98 10.98 0.24
CA THR A 534 -25.84 9.68 -0.40
C THR A 534 -27.01 9.46 -1.34
N VAL A 535 -26.73 9.00 -2.55
CA VAL A 535 -27.73 8.68 -3.58
C VAL A 535 -27.65 7.21 -3.89
N THR A 536 -28.80 6.56 -4.00
CA THR A 536 -28.94 5.19 -4.50
C THR A 536 -29.90 5.21 -5.67
N CYS A 537 -29.38 4.89 -6.85
CA CYS A 537 -30.13 4.78 -8.09
C CYS A 537 -30.79 3.40 -8.18
N THR A 538 -31.92 3.31 -8.87
CA THR A 538 -32.66 2.04 -9.07
C THR A 538 -31.89 1.01 -9.90
N ASN A 539 -30.90 1.44 -10.68
CA ASN A 539 -29.97 0.55 -11.39
C ASN A 539 -28.81 0.03 -10.50
N LYS A 540 -28.90 0.23 -9.18
CA LYS A 540 -27.93 -0.18 -8.15
C LYS A 540 -26.66 0.66 -8.08
N ASN A 541 -26.50 1.68 -8.92
CA ASN A 541 -25.42 2.65 -8.73
C ASN A 541 -25.66 3.46 -7.47
N ARG A 542 -24.59 3.72 -6.72
CA ARG A 542 -24.64 4.51 -5.49
C ARG A 542 -23.60 5.61 -5.60
N TYR A 543 -23.88 6.76 -4.99
CA TYR A 543 -23.01 7.93 -5.02
C TYR A 543 -23.04 8.65 -3.67
N TYR A 544 -21.99 9.41 -3.36
CA TYR A 544 -21.95 10.27 -2.17
C TYR A 544 -21.22 11.59 -2.44
N ARG A 545 -21.50 12.59 -1.61
CA ARG A 545 -20.72 13.84 -1.54
C ARG A 545 -20.80 14.44 -0.14
N LEU A 546 -19.85 15.31 0.16
CA LEU A 546 -19.69 15.96 1.46
C LEU A 546 -19.82 17.48 1.31
N GLN A 547 -20.47 18.14 2.26
CA GLN A 547 -20.46 19.59 2.41
C GLN A 547 -19.52 19.96 3.55
N TRP A 548 -18.51 20.79 3.30
CA TRP A 548 -17.54 21.20 4.32
C TRP A 548 -16.94 22.59 4.03
N GLY A 549 -16.30 23.21 5.03
CA GLY A 549 -15.59 24.49 4.91
C GLY A 549 -16.34 25.70 5.48
N SER A 550 -15.69 26.87 5.43
CA SER A 550 -16.26 28.17 5.84
C SER A 550 -16.04 29.21 4.72
N PRO A 551 -17.06 29.52 3.90
CA PRO A 551 -18.43 28.99 3.95
C PRO A 551 -18.52 27.53 3.46
N ALA A 552 -19.51 26.80 3.97
CA ALA A 552 -19.70 25.38 3.65
C ALA A 552 -20.06 25.17 2.17
N LYS A 553 -19.24 24.40 1.45
CA LYS A 553 -19.44 24.09 0.03
C LYS A 553 -19.58 22.59 -0.18
N TRP A 554 -20.44 22.20 -1.12
CA TRP A 554 -20.54 20.81 -1.56
C TRP A 554 -19.31 20.43 -2.40
N GLY A 555 -18.71 19.30 -2.10
CA GLY A 555 -17.71 18.65 -2.93
C GLY A 555 -18.34 17.88 -4.10
N GLU A 556 -17.49 17.42 -5.01
CA GLU A 556 -17.88 16.62 -6.18
C GLU A 556 -18.52 15.29 -5.79
N TRP A 557 -19.49 14.82 -6.58
CA TRP A 557 -20.12 13.51 -6.39
C TRP A 557 -19.16 12.36 -6.71
N GLN A 558 -19.05 11.41 -5.79
CA GLN A 558 -18.19 10.23 -5.90
C GLN A 558 -19.04 8.95 -6.02
N PRO A 559 -18.73 8.01 -6.92
CA PRO A 559 -19.39 6.70 -6.96
C PRO A 559 -19.03 5.85 -5.74
N VAL A 560 -20.03 5.14 -5.21
CA VAL A 560 -19.88 4.13 -4.17
C VAL A 560 -19.82 2.78 -4.86
N ASN A 561 -18.60 2.31 -5.12
CA ASN A 561 -18.36 0.92 -5.52
C ASN A 561 -18.60 0.04 -4.27
N SER A 562 -19.00 -1.23 -4.43
CA SER A 562 -19.44 -2.16 -3.37
C SER A 562 -18.50 -2.36 -2.16
N ASN A 563 -17.32 -1.72 -2.17
CA ASN A 563 -16.25 -1.94 -1.23
C ASN A 563 -15.89 -0.70 -0.38
N HIS A 564 -16.56 0.45 -0.52
CA HIS A 564 -16.33 1.62 0.35
C HIS A 564 -17.33 1.65 1.52
N ILE A 565 -16.83 1.60 2.75
CA ILE A 565 -17.56 1.40 4.00
C ILE A 565 -17.27 2.56 4.96
N PHE A 566 -18.28 3.07 5.65
CA PHE A 566 -18.12 4.07 6.71
C PHE A 566 -18.42 3.43 8.07
N VAL A 567 -17.51 3.59 9.04
CA VAL A 567 -17.62 2.98 10.37
C VAL A 567 -17.81 4.09 11.40
N SER A 568 -19.01 4.11 12.02
CA SER A 568 -19.32 4.94 13.19
C SER A 568 -19.11 4.18 14.49
N LYS A 569 -19.21 4.87 15.64
CA LYS A 569 -19.01 4.28 16.97
C LYS A 569 -19.92 3.10 17.25
N ASP A 570 -21.16 3.17 16.79
CA ASP A 570 -22.15 2.12 17.01
C ASP A 570 -21.98 0.95 16.01
N GLN A 571 -21.07 1.07 15.05
CA GLN A 571 -20.75 0.09 14.01
C GLN A 571 -19.35 -0.51 14.16
N LEU A 572 -18.62 -0.16 15.22
CA LEU A 572 -17.28 -0.71 15.52
C LEU A 572 -17.40 -2.14 16.08
N ALA A 573 -17.52 -3.10 15.17
CA ALA A 573 -17.54 -4.54 15.46
C ALA A 573 -16.81 -5.30 14.33
N ALA A 574 -16.38 -6.53 14.60
CA ALA A 574 -15.68 -7.37 13.63
C ALA A 574 -16.35 -7.41 12.24
N PRO A 575 -15.57 -7.28 11.14
CA PRO A 575 -14.11 -7.17 11.09
C PRO A 575 -13.56 -5.74 11.26
N TYR A 576 -14.40 -4.72 11.50
CA TYR A 576 -13.98 -3.31 11.48
C TYR A 576 -13.36 -2.79 12.78
N ASP A 577 -13.43 -3.57 13.86
CA ASP A 577 -12.78 -3.30 15.14
C ASP A 577 -11.29 -3.71 15.17
N ASN A 578 -10.81 -4.40 14.14
CA ASN A 578 -9.45 -4.88 13.97
C ASN A 578 -8.94 -4.56 12.55
N LEU A 579 -7.88 -3.76 12.44
CA LEU A 579 -7.39 -3.31 11.13
C LEU A 579 -6.76 -4.46 10.35
N ASP A 580 -6.18 -5.43 11.03
CA ASP A 580 -5.58 -6.60 10.39
C ASP A 580 -6.61 -7.48 9.64
N LEU A 581 -7.88 -7.44 10.06
CA LEU A 581 -8.98 -8.28 9.55
C LEU A 581 -9.82 -7.60 8.46
N LEU A 582 -9.46 -6.38 8.05
CA LEU A 582 -10.23 -5.66 7.04
C LEU A 582 -10.31 -6.45 5.72
N PRO A 583 -11.50 -6.55 5.10
CA PRO A 583 -11.65 -7.32 3.88
C PRO A 583 -10.77 -6.82 2.73
N SER A 584 -10.16 -7.74 1.97
CA SER A 584 -9.47 -7.39 0.72
C SER A 584 -10.38 -6.69 -0.27
N GLY A 585 -9.83 -5.67 -0.93
CA GLY A 585 -10.54 -4.82 -1.89
C GLY A 585 -11.40 -3.74 -1.24
N SER A 586 -11.38 -3.59 0.09
CA SER A 586 -12.17 -2.60 0.83
C SER A 586 -11.49 -1.24 0.97
N VAL A 587 -12.32 -0.20 1.07
CA VAL A 587 -11.96 1.14 1.55
C VAL A 587 -12.86 1.41 2.75
N VAL A 588 -12.29 1.69 3.92
CA VAL A 588 -13.03 1.85 5.17
C VAL A 588 -12.69 3.21 5.77
N THR A 589 -13.70 4.07 5.95
CA THR A 589 -13.55 5.39 6.55
C THR A 589 -14.13 5.39 7.97
N TYR A 590 -13.29 5.64 8.95
CA TYR A 590 -13.64 5.72 10.37
C TYR A 590 -13.92 7.16 10.77
N VAL A 591 -15.05 7.38 11.45
CA VAL A 591 -15.37 8.69 12.03
C VAL A 591 -14.46 9.02 13.21
N SER A 592 -14.36 10.30 13.55
CA SER A 592 -13.54 10.83 14.65
C SER A 592 -13.68 10.06 15.97
N GLY A 593 -12.56 9.78 16.64
CA GLY A 593 -12.53 9.29 18.02
C GLY A 593 -12.84 7.81 18.20
N LEU A 594 -12.69 6.99 17.16
CA LEU A 594 -12.78 5.53 17.27
C LEU A 594 -11.44 4.93 17.69
N PRO A 595 -11.39 4.15 18.80
CA PRO A 595 -10.16 3.53 19.24
C PRO A 595 -9.83 2.33 18.37
N ASN A 596 -8.73 2.42 17.62
CA ASN A 596 -8.13 1.24 17.03
C ASN A 596 -6.66 1.13 17.47
N LYS A 597 -6.30 -0.02 18.05
CA LYS A 597 -4.98 -0.25 18.69
C LYS A 597 -3.84 -0.40 17.68
N GLU A 598 -4.18 -0.51 16.40
CA GLU A 598 -3.28 -0.87 15.31
C GLU A 598 -3.00 0.33 14.38
N LEU A 599 -3.44 1.55 14.75
CA LEU A 599 -3.16 2.76 13.97
C LEU A 599 -1.69 3.18 14.08
N PRO A 600 -1.09 3.70 13.00
CA PRO A 600 0.27 4.22 13.02
C PRO A 600 0.41 5.60 13.67
N PHE A 601 -0.69 6.22 14.11
CA PHE A 601 -0.72 7.53 14.73
C PHE A 601 -1.67 7.55 15.94
N GLU A 602 -1.43 8.47 16.88
CA GLU A 602 -2.38 8.72 17.97
C GLU A 602 -3.74 9.09 17.39
N GLN A 603 -4.82 8.57 17.99
CA GLN A 603 -6.20 8.69 17.50
C GLN A 603 -6.48 10.05 16.84
N ASP A 604 -6.74 10.04 15.53
CA ASP A 604 -7.07 11.26 14.81
C ASP A 604 -8.46 11.74 15.27
N PRO A 605 -8.56 12.93 15.90
CA PRO A 605 -9.84 13.48 16.34
C PRO A 605 -10.75 13.85 15.18
N ASN A 606 -10.31 13.74 13.93
CA ASN A 606 -11.07 14.06 12.73
C ASN A 606 -11.36 12.82 11.85
N GLY A 607 -10.97 11.62 12.28
CA GLY A 607 -11.20 10.36 11.55
C GLY A 607 -10.11 10.03 10.53
N TYR A 608 -10.23 8.89 9.86
CA TYR A 608 -9.22 8.38 8.91
C TYR A 608 -9.82 7.38 7.92
N THR A 609 -9.15 7.15 6.79
CA THR A 609 -9.57 6.18 5.75
C THR A 609 -8.49 5.15 5.51
N ILE A 610 -8.86 3.87 5.46
CA ILE A 610 -7.97 2.73 5.21
C ILE A 610 -8.42 2.03 3.94
N MET A 611 -7.49 1.77 3.03
CA MET A 611 -7.68 0.92 1.86
C MET A 611 -6.93 -0.39 2.08
N THR A 612 -7.60 -1.53 1.90
CA THR A 612 -7.00 -2.87 1.94
C THR A 612 -7.08 -3.48 0.54
N ASN A 613 -5.94 -3.75 -0.09
CA ASN A 613 -5.83 -4.26 -1.45
C ASN A 613 -5.08 -5.60 -1.51
N GLY A 614 -5.34 -6.40 -2.56
CA GLY A 614 -4.63 -7.65 -2.87
C GLY A 614 -5.50 -8.89 -2.67
N ASN A 615 -5.43 -9.85 -3.62
CA ASN A 615 -6.21 -11.10 -3.57
C ASN A 615 -5.52 -12.24 -2.81
N GLY A 616 -4.30 -12.01 -2.31
CA GLY A 616 -3.49 -13.02 -1.64
C GLY A 616 -2.90 -14.06 -2.60
N PHE A 617 -1.72 -14.60 -2.30
CA PHE A 617 -1.25 -15.82 -2.95
C PHE A 617 -2.05 -17.03 -2.42
N THR A 618 -2.55 -17.88 -3.32
CA THR A 618 -3.47 -19.01 -3.02
C THR A 618 -2.86 -20.13 -2.18
N ASP A 619 -1.56 -20.10 -1.93
CA ASP A 619 -0.81 -21.22 -1.35
C ASP A 619 -0.63 -21.12 0.18
N THR A 620 -1.35 -20.21 0.85
CA THR A 620 -1.34 -20.11 2.32
C THR A 620 -2.60 -20.78 2.90
N PRO A 621 -2.46 -21.80 3.79
CA PRO A 621 -3.60 -22.48 4.40
C PRO A 621 -4.38 -21.53 5.33
N ASP A 622 -5.72 -21.63 5.31
CA ASP A 622 -6.75 -21.03 6.19
C ASP A 622 -6.27 -19.98 7.21
N SER A 623 -5.75 -18.84 6.72
CA SER A 623 -5.46 -17.66 7.54
C SER A 623 -6.27 -16.48 7.01
N GLU A 624 -6.87 -15.70 7.93
CA GLU A 624 -7.68 -14.51 7.60
C GLU A 624 -6.84 -13.42 6.89
N ILE A 625 -5.51 -13.41 7.14
CA ILE A 625 -4.52 -12.55 6.50
C ILE A 625 -3.79 -13.35 5.40
N LYS A 626 -3.72 -12.81 4.19
CA LYS A 626 -3.07 -13.44 3.03
C LYS A 626 -1.79 -12.72 2.62
N ALA A 627 -0.77 -13.49 2.23
CA ALA A 627 0.49 -12.94 1.74
C ALA A 627 0.27 -12.09 0.48
N GLY A 628 0.88 -10.90 0.41
CA GLY A 628 0.74 -9.94 -0.68
C GLY A 628 -0.43 -8.96 -0.52
N GLN A 629 -1.17 -8.98 0.60
CA GLN A 629 -2.13 -7.92 0.90
C GLN A 629 -1.41 -6.62 1.29
N VAL A 630 -1.94 -5.48 0.86
CA VAL A 630 -1.41 -4.14 1.12
C VAL A 630 -2.49 -3.32 1.82
N GLN A 631 -2.10 -2.58 2.86
CA GLN A 631 -2.94 -1.57 3.47
C GLN A 631 -2.34 -0.18 3.32
N ILE A 632 -3.20 0.80 3.06
CA ILE A 632 -2.85 2.22 3.00
C ILE A 632 -3.84 2.97 3.89
N VAL A 633 -3.35 3.74 4.85
CA VAL A 633 -4.18 4.63 5.68
C VAL A 633 -3.87 6.08 5.36
N VAL A 634 -4.91 6.89 5.26
CA VAL A 634 -4.85 8.34 5.12
C VAL A 634 -5.62 8.95 6.28
N SER A 635 -4.93 9.72 7.12
CA SER A 635 -5.54 10.48 8.21
C SER A 635 -6.19 11.77 7.68
N ALA A 636 -7.08 12.37 8.47
CA ALA A 636 -7.79 13.59 8.07
C ALA A 636 -6.87 14.82 7.95
N ASN A 637 -5.70 14.81 8.59
CA ASN A 637 -4.66 15.82 8.43
C ASN A 637 -3.75 15.58 7.20
N GLY A 638 -4.00 14.54 6.40
CA GLY A 638 -3.27 14.26 5.16
C GLY A 638 -2.00 13.43 5.33
N SER A 639 -1.72 12.87 6.51
CA SER A 639 -0.65 11.88 6.68
C SER A 639 -1.06 10.56 6.02
N LEU A 640 -0.11 9.93 5.33
CA LEU A 640 -0.29 8.69 4.60
C LEU A 640 0.65 7.64 5.17
N TYR A 641 0.16 6.44 5.43
CA TYR A 641 0.98 5.31 5.83
C TYR A 641 0.60 4.07 5.04
N HIS A 642 1.53 3.15 4.84
CA HIS A 642 1.25 1.84 4.24
C HIS A 642 1.87 0.69 5.02
N ARG A 643 1.33 -0.52 4.87
CA ARG A 643 1.95 -1.78 5.32
C ARG A 643 1.60 -2.91 4.37
N ILE A 644 2.41 -3.97 4.39
CA ILE A 644 2.21 -5.13 3.52
C ILE A 644 2.28 -6.40 4.37
N ALA A 645 1.38 -7.35 4.11
CA ALA A 645 1.38 -8.66 4.73
C ALA A 645 2.22 -9.65 3.92
N TRP A 646 3.21 -10.28 4.57
CA TRP A 646 4.12 -11.25 3.95
C TRP A 646 4.44 -12.41 4.90
N GLY A 647 5.04 -13.48 4.36
CA GLY A 647 5.44 -14.68 5.13
C GLY A 647 4.49 -15.87 4.97
N SER A 648 4.80 -16.97 5.67
CA SER A 648 3.98 -18.19 5.75
C SER A 648 4.03 -18.72 7.20
N PRO A 649 2.97 -18.54 8.02
CA PRO A 649 1.73 -17.82 7.73
C PRO A 649 1.97 -16.32 7.53
N ALA A 650 1.13 -15.67 6.72
CA ALA A 650 1.27 -14.26 6.41
C ALA A 650 1.00 -13.40 7.66
N LYS A 651 1.81 -12.36 7.85
CA LYS A 651 1.66 -11.37 8.93
C LYS A 651 1.83 -9.98 8.36
N TRP A 652 1.06 -9.02 8.87
CA TRP A 652 1.28 -7.60 8.59
C TRP A 652 2.66 -7.17 9.10
N GLY A 653 3.43 -6.51 8.24
CA GLY A 653 4.61 -5.78 8.65
C GLY A 653 4.27 -4.48 9.39
N ASP A 654 5.30 -3.82 9.91
CA ASP A 654 5.16 -2.51 10.56
C ASP A 654 4.68 -1.46 9.55
N TRP A 655 3.84 -0.52 10.02
CA TRP A 655 3.41 0.63 9.23
C TRP A 655 4.61 1.51 8.83
N GLN A 656 4.60 1.94 7.57
CA GLN A 656 5.57 2.83 6.96
C GLN A 656 4.90 4.18 6.73
N ASP A 657 5.54 5.27 7.16
CA ASP A 657 5.06 6.65 6.98
C ASP A 657 5.47 7.20 5.61
N ASP A 658 4.50 7.54 4.76
CA ASP A 658 4.69 8.17 3.45
C ASP A 658 4.26 9.65 3.43
N SER A 659 3.94 10.24 4.58
CA SER A 659 3.50 11.63 4.67
C SER A 659 4.54 12.58 4.06
N TYR A 660 4.07 13.65 3.43
CA TYR A 660 4.98 14.68 2.90
C TYR A 660 5.87 15.30 3.99
N THR A 661 5.36 15.37 5.22
CA THR A 661 6.09 15.80 6.43
C THR A 661 7.18 14.82 6.85
N SER A 662 6.99 13.51 6.75
CA SER A 662 8.06 12.52 7.06
C SER A 662 9.16 12.54 6.00
N LYS A 663 8.81 12.77 4.73
CA LYS A 663 9.82 13.06 3.68
C LYS A 663 10.64 14.31 4.02
N MET A 664 10.01 15.43 4.38
CA MET A 664 10.74 16.62 4.83
C MET A 664 11.58 16.39 6.10
N LYS A 665 11.14 15.52 7.02
CA LYS A 665 11.85 15.14 8.25
C LYS A 665 13.18 14.45 7.94
N TYR A 666 13.24 13.61 6.92
CA TYR A 666 14.45 12.88 6.51
C TYR A 666 15.24 13.55 5.37
N ASP A 667 14.65 14.53 4.67
CA ASP A 667 15.38 15.41 3.76
C ASP A 667 16.25 16.44 4.52
N ASN A 668 15.93 16.68 5.80
CA ASN A 668 16.61 17.65 6.67
C ASN A 668 17.24 16.99 7.91
N LEU A 669 18.10 15.99 7.68
CA LEU A 669 18.82 15.30 8.76
C LEU A 669 19.80 16.24 9.50
N PRO A 670 19.86 16.20 10.84
CA PRO A 670 20.76 17.03 11.63
C PRO A 670 22.22 16.62 11.40
N SER A 671 23.14 17.58 11.53
CA SER A 671 24.56 17.25 11.54
C SER A 671 24.91 16.38 12.74
N LEU A 672 25.70 15.33 12.55
CA LEU A 672 26.22 14.52 13.65
C LEU A 672 27.32 15.23 14.45
N ALA A 673 27.72 16.45 14.03
CA ALA A 673 28.58 17.32 14.83
C ALA A 673 27.97 17.72 16.19
N ILE A 674 26.68 17.48 16.41
CA ILE A 674 26.05 17.61 17.74
C ILE A 674 26.66 16.70 18.80
N PHE A 675 27.35 15.63 18.39
CA PHE A 675 28.04 14.70 19.26
C PHE A 675 29.52 15.11 19.39
N ASN A 676 29.86 16.11 20.24
CA ASN A 676 31.24 16.62 20.32
C ASN A 676 32.26 15.50 20.60
N ASN A 677 31.88 14.57 21.47
CA ASN A 677 32.61 13.34 21.72
C ASN A 677 31.66 12.16 21.96
N PHE A 678 32.01 11.00 21.43
CA PHE A 678 31.20 9.78 21.57
C PHE A 678 32.09 8.55 21.77
N ALA A 679 31.53 7.53 22.40
CA ALA A 679 32.16 6.23 22.58
C ALA A 679 31.34 5.13 21.94
N VAL A 680 32.01 4.16 21.32
CA VAL A 680 31.37 2.95 20.78
C VAL A 680 31.78 1.76 21.61
N ILE A 681 30.81 1.13 22.26
CA ILE A 681 30.93 -0.16 22.92
C ILE A 681 30.46 -1.20 21.90
N GLY A 682 31.34 -2.07 21.44
CA GLY A 682 30.95 -3.04 20.42
C GLY A 682 31.93 -4.19 20.20
N ASP A 683 31.63 -4.98 19.19
CA ASP A 683 32.38 -6.18 18.82
C ASP A 683 33.28 -5.98 17.59
N SER A 684 33.57 -7.04 16.84
CA SER A 684 34.40 -7.02 15.64
C SER A 684 33.86 -6.08 14.54
N TYR A 685 32.54 -5.90 14.44
CA TYR A 685 31.89 -4.99 13.49
C TYR A 685 32.08 -3.51 13.86
N SER A 686 32.38 -3.21 15.12
CA SER A 686 32.75 -1.85 15.53
C SER A 686 34.26 -1.65 15.56
N LYS A 687 35.02 -2.72 15.77
CA LYS A 687 36.48 -2.67 15.92
C LYS A 687 37.24 -2.43 14.63
N GLY A 688 36.65 -2.77 13.49
CA GLY A 688 37.32 -2.74 12.19
C GLY A 688 38.03 -4.05 11.87
N TYR A 689 37.53 -5.18 12.38
CA TYR A 689 38.16 -6.49 12.14
C TYR A 689 38.07 -6.88 10.66
N ILE A 690 39.20 -7.29 10.07
CA ILE A 690 39.31 -7.68 8.66
C ILE A 690 39.74 -9.15 8.56
N GLN A 691 38.97 -9.92 7.79
CA GLN A 691 39.21 -11.33 7.53
C GLN A 691 39.10 -11.66 6.04
N LYS A 692 39.92 -12.58 5.54
CA LYS A 692 39.78 -13.16 4.21
C LYS A 692 38.71 -14.26 4.20
N ALA A 693 38.19 -14.58 3.02
CA ALA A 693 37.20 -15.64 2.84
C ALA A 693 37.69 -17.03 3.27
N ASP A 694 39.00 -17.28 3.24
CA ASP A 694 39.63 -18.51 3.72
C ASP A 694 39.81 -18.57 5.25
N GLY A 695 39.34 -17.56 5.97
CA GLY A 695 39.46 -17.43 7.42
C GLY A 695 40.73 -16.72 7.90
N THR A 696 41.66 -16.34 7.01
CA THR A 696 42.88 -15.63 7.40
C THR A 696 42.56 -14.26 8.00
N ILE A 697 43.05 -14.02 9.21
CA ILE A 697 42.87 -12.76 9.94
C ILE A 697 43.91 -11.75 9.44
N LEU A 698 43.47 -10.58 8.97
CA LEU A 698 44.34 -9.51 8.49
C LEU A 698 44.58 -8.41 9.54
N GLY A 699 43.88 -8.48 10.68
CA GLY A 699 43.99 -7.54 11.78
C GLY A 699 42.82 -6.55 11.82
N GLU A 700 43.05 -5.40 12.45
CA GLU A 700 42.05 -4.36 12.65
C GLU A 700 42.41 -3.12 11.85
N THR A 701 41.45 -2.55 11.12
CA THR A 701 41.65 -1.30 10.37
C THR A 701 41.33 -0.08 11.24
N ASN A 702 42.10 1.00 11.03
CA ASN A 702 41.74 2.31 11.57
C ASN A 702 40.52 2.90 10.85
N ASN A 703 40.21 2.43 9.64
CA ASN A 703 39.05 2.85 8.84
C ASN A 703 37.78 2.11 9.28
N LYS A 704 37.43 2.22 10.57
CA LYS A 704 36.20 1.68 11.16
C LYS A 704 35.09 2.74 11.15
N TRP A 705 33.83 2.32 11.25
CA TRP A 705 32.69 3.23 11.06
C TRP A 705 32.68 4.42 12.03
N GLY A 706 33.08 4.20 13.30
CA GLY A 706 33.21 5.28 14.29
C GLY A 706 34.28 6.30 13.90
N GLN A 707 35.41 5.85 13.34
CA GLN A 707 36.46 6.76 12.88
C GLN A 707 36.05 7.56 11.65
N PHE A 708 35.28 6.94 10.73
CA PHE A 708 34.71 7.67 9.59
C PHE A 708 33.77 8.79 10.04
N MET A 709 32.88 8.52 10.99
CA MET A 709 31.99 9.53 11.57
C MET A 709 32.78 10.66 12.23
N ALA A 710 33.81 10.33 13.02
CA ALA A 710 34.69 11.31 13.65
C ALA A 710 35.38 12.24 12.63
N ASN A 711 35.96 11.65 11.58
CA ASN A 711 36.64 12.40 10.53
C ASN A 711 35.68 13.30 9.74
N GLN A 712 34.47 12.81 9.45
CA GLN A 712 33.49 13.55 8.64
C GLN A 712 32.90 14.75 9.37
N TYR A 713 32.64 14.63 10.67
CA TYR A 713 31.95 15.66 11.45
C TYR A 713 32.85 16.42 12.42
N GLY A 714 34.14 16.11 12.47
CA GLY A 714 35.10 16.76 13.38
C GLY A 714 34.84 16.42 14.85
N THR A 715 34.30 15.24 15.14
CA THR A 715 33.95 14.80 16.50
C THR A 715 35.04 13.91 17.09
N THR A 716 35.10 13.79 18.43
CA THR A 716 36.07 12.92 19.10
C THR A 716 35.49 11.52 19.28
N PHE A 717 36.16 10.51 18.73
CA PHE A 717 35.76 9.10 18.86
C PHE A 717 36.60 8.36 19.89
N THR A 718 35.93 7.70 20.85
CA THR A 718 36.55 6.76 21.78
C THR A 718 36.16 5.32 21.44
N ASP A 719 37.15 4.53 21.03
CA ASP A 719 36.93 3.12 20.67
C ASP A 719 36.97 2.20 21.91
N LEU A 720 35.79 1.81 22.40
CA LEU A 720 35.61 0.77 23.43
C LEU A 720 35.28 -0.60 22.84
N SER A 721 35.34 -0.76 21.52
CA SER A 721 35.06 -2.03 20.87
C SER A 721 36.24 -2.99 20.91
N VAL A 722 35.94 -4.29 20.85
CA VAL A 722 36.90 -5.40 20.94
C VAL A 722 36.45 -6.54 20.03
N SER A 723 37.37 -7.15 19.27
CA SER A 723 37.05 -8.26 18.38
C SER A 723 36.58 -9.50 19.17
N GLY A 724 35.45 -10.12 18.78
CA GLY A 724 34.89 -11.30 19.45
C GLY A 724 34.17 -11.04 20.78
N GLN A 725 33.88 -9.76 21.07
CA GLN A 725 33.26 -9.31 22.31
C GLN A 725 31.76 -9.67 22.38
N ASN A 726 31.34 -10.23 23.51
CA ASN A 726 29.93 -10.41 23.88
C ASN A 726 29.65 -9.60 25.17
N THR A 727 28.40 -9.50 25.63
CA THR A 727 28.05 -8.69 26.80
C THR A 727 28.78 -9.18 28.05
N ARG A 728 28.87 -10.50 28.25
CA ARG A 728 29.58 -11.07 29.41
C ARG A 728 31.06 -10.71 29.44
N LYS A 729 31.78 -10.99 28.35
CA LYS A 729 33.21 -10.67 28.24
C LYS A 729 33.45 -9.18 28.46
N PHE A 730 32.48 -8.34 28.12
CA PHE A 730 32.60 -6.88 28.32
C PHE A 730 32.44 -6.53 29.80
N VAL A 731 31.44 -7.12 30.46
CA VAL A 731 31.24 -6.99 31.90
C VAL A 731 32.48 -7.47 32.68
N ASP A 732 33.02 -8.63 32.32
CA ASP A 732 34.14 -9.25 33.05
C ASP A 732 35.49 -8.54 32.83
N GLY A 733 35.70 -7.95 31.64
CA GLY A 733 37.02 -7.46 31.23
C GLY A 733 37.16 -5.95 31.00
N TYR A 734 36.05 -5.23 30.76
CA TYR A 734 36.10 -3.87 30.20
C TYR A 734 35.29 -2.81 30.97
N LEU A 735 34.58 -3.18 32.04
CA LEU A 735 33.84 -2.19 32.85
C LEU A 735 34.74 -1.11 33.46
N ASP A 736 35.95 -1.43 33.90
CA ASP A 736 36.82 -0.42 34.50
C ASP A 736 37.28 0.62 33.46
N ARG A 737 37.51 0.20 32.21
CA ARG A 737 37.79 1.12 31.11
C ARG A 737 36.55 1.97 30.78
N LEU A 738 35.36 1.38 30.81
CA LEU A 738 34.10 2.12 30.62
C LEU A 738 33.91 3.18 31.71
N LYS A 739 34.12 2.84 32.99
CA LYS A 739 34.01 3.79 34.12
C LYS A 739 34.94 5.00 34.00
N GLN A 740 36.11 4.80 33.39
CA GLN A 740 37.11 5.85 33.15
C GLN A 740 36.84 6.68 31.90
N THR A 741 35.98 6.20 30.99
CA THR A 741 35.68 6.88 29.74
C THR A 741 34.63 7.96 29.97
N LYS A 742 34.91 9.19 29.52
CA LYS A 742 33.94 10.30 29.53
C LYS A 742 33.54 10.60 28.09
N ALA A 743 32.34 10.17 27.72
CA ALA A 743 31.73 10.48 26.44
C ALA A 743 30.37 11.19 26.64
N GLU A 744 30.01 12.15 25.79
CA GLU A 744 28.68 12.76 25.80
C GLU A 744 27.62 11.80 25.28
N THR A 745 28.01 10.89 24.38
CA THR A 745 27.13 9.85 23.83
C THR A 745 27.83 8.50 23.79
N TYR A 746 27.13 7.45 24.20
CA TYR A 746 27.57 6.06 24.11
C TYR A 746 26.67 5.30 23.13
N PHE A 747 27.27 4.70 22.12
CA PHE A 747 26.63 3.76 21.23
C PHE A 747 26.95 2.33 21.69
N ILE A 748 25.92 1.53 21.95
CA ILE A 748 26.08 0.12 22.34
C ILE A 748 25.69 -0.78 21.17
N VAL A 749 26.68 -1.47 20.63
CA VAL A 749 26.63 -2.32 19.43
C VAL A 749 27.16 -3.70 19.78
N LEU A 750 26.45 -4.41 20.66
CA LEU A 750 26.76 -5.76 21.12
C LEU A 750 25.58 -6.69 20.88
N GLY A 751 25.85 -7.99 20.78
CA GLY A 751 24.84 -9.04 20.63
C GLY A 751 25.18 -10.10 19.60
N ILE A 752 26.02 -9.81 18.60
CA ILE A 752 26.42 -10.79 17.57
C ILE A 752 27.06 -12.02 18.22
N ASN A 753 28.03 -11.79 19.11
CA ASN A 753 28.75 -12.88 19.75
C ASN A 753 27.97 -13.53 20.90
N ASP A 754 27.05 -12.82 21.55
CA ASP A 754 26.12 -13.41 22.53
C ASP A 754 25.20 -14.43 21.89
N ALA A 755 24.83 -14.16 20.64
CA ALA A 755 23.96 -15.01 19.85
C ALA A 755 24.70 -16.18 19.18
N SER A 756 26.03 -16.17 19.16
CA SER A 756 26.82 -17.31 18.65
C SER A 756 26.62 -18.54 19.54
N PRO A 757 26.32 -19.73 18.97
CA PRO A 757 26.18 -20.98 19.72
C PRO A 757 27.39 -21.32 20.59
N ASP A 758 28.58 -20.87 20.18
CA ASP A 758 29.84 -21.20 20.83
C ASP A 758 30.06 -20.47 22.17
N ASN A 759 29.34 -19.38 22.43
CA ASN A 759 29.53 -18.57 23.63
C ASN A 759 28.56 -18.90 24.77
N ASN A 760 27.48 -19.65 24.49
CA ASN A 760 26.49 -20.16 25.46
C ASN A 760 25.97 -19.11 26.48
N ILE A 761 25.75 -17.87 26.04
CA ILE A 761 25.15 -16.82 26.88
C ILE A 761 23.63 -17.05 26.91
N GLU A 762 23.09 -17.29 28.10
CA GLU A 762 21.65 -17.40 28.28
C GLU A 762 20.98 -16.05 27.99
N LEU A 763 19.90 -16.04 27.21
CA LEU A 763 19.22 -14.80 26.82
C LEU A 763 18.69 -14.06 28.06
N GLY A 764 17.99 -14.76 28.95
CA GLY A 764 17.35 -14.16 30.13
C GLY A 764 16.06 -13.41 29.80
N SER A 765 15.62 -12.56 30.74
CA SER A 765 14.43 -11.72 30.58
C SER A 765 14.60 -10.35 31.29
N LEU A 766 13.59 -9.48 31.18
CA LEU A 766 13.55 -8.23 31.94
C LEU A 766 13.62 -8.44 33.47
N ASP A 767 13.24 -9.61 33.98
CA ASP A 767 13.33 -9.94 35.40
C ASP A 767 14.79 -10.04 35.88
N ASP A 768 15.75 -10.24 34.98
CA ASP A 768 17.17 -10.29 35.30
C ASP A 768 17.77 -8.89 35.58
N ILE A 769 17.04 -7.82 35.24
CA ILE A 769 17.46 -6.45 35.55
C ILE A 769 17.03 -6.12 36.98
N LYS A 770 18.01 -6.06 37.89
CA LYS A 770 17.80 -5.75 39.31
C LYS A 770 18.14 -4.30 39.62
N ASN A 771 17.62 -3.80 40.74
CA ASN A 771 17.93 -2.45 41.23
C ASN A 771 19.43 -2.21 41.46
N ASP A 772 20.17 -3.24 41.90
CA ASP A 772 21.63 -3.25 41.93
C ASP A 772 22.15 -4.13 40.81
N SER A 773 22.64 -3.50 39.74
CA SER A 773 23.05 -4.22 38.53
C SER A 773 24.23 -5.16 38.74
N SER A 774 25.05 -4.94 39.78
CA SER A 774 26.12 -5.87 40.15
C SER A 774 25.59 -7.24 40.58
N THR A 775 24.31 -7.31 40.96
CA THR A 775 23.61 -8.54 41.35
C THR A 775 22.80 -9.18 40.23
N ASN A 776 22.74 -8.58 39.04
CA ASN A 776 22.01 -9.14 37.89
C ASN A 776 22.48 -10.58 37.61
N PRO A 777 21.58 -11.52 37.29
CA PRO A 777 21.96 -12.82 36.78
C PRO A 777 22.88 -12.72 35.56
N GLN A 778 23.63 -13.79 35.35
CA GLN A 778 24.59 -13.91 34.29
C GLN A 778 23.93 -14.23 32.94
N THR A 779 23.02 -13.37 32.49
CA THR A 779 22.28 -13.47 31.22
C THR A 779 22.55 -12.28 30.30
N PHE A 780 22.12 -12.34 29.04
CA PHE A 780 22.22 -11.22 28.11
C PHE A 780 21.51 -9.97 28.66
N TYR A 781 20.27 -10.09 29.14
CA TYR A 781 19.57 -8.97 29.80
C TYR A 781 20.34 -8.42 31.01
N GLY A 782 20.83 -9.31 31.87
CA GLY A 782 21.55 -8.92 33.08
C GLY A 782 22.87 -8.19 32.81
N ASP A 783 23.68 -8.71 31.88
CA ASP A 783 24.96 -8.11 31.50
C ASP A 783 24.78 -6.81 30.70
N TYR A 784 23.82 -6.77 29.78
CA TYR A 784 23.54 -5.56 29.01
C TYR A 784 23.08 -4.41 29.94
N ALA A 785 22.24 -4.72 30.93
CA ALA A 785 21.85 -3.79 31.98
C ALA A 785 23.05 -3.29 32.80
N ARG A 786 23.99 -4.15 33.19
CA ARG A 786 25.23 -3.74 33.88
C ARG A 786 26.03 -2.70 33.10
N ILE A 787 26.11 -2.85 31.78
CA ILE A 787 26.80 -1.88 30.91
C ILE A 787 26.09 -0.53 30.94
N ILE A 788 24.76 -0.52 30.75
CA ILE A 788 23.94 0.70 30.78
C ILE A 788 24.03 1.41 32.15
N ASP A 789 23.88 0.67 33.23
CA ASP A 789 23.92 1.23 34.59
C ASP A 789 25.30 1.76 34.94
N THR A 790 26.37 1.12 34.47
CA THR A 790 27.73 1.65 34.62
C THR A 790 27.86 3.02 33.96
N ILE A 791 27.30 3.21 32.76
CA ILE A 791 27.28 4.53 32.09
C ILE A 791 26.46 5.52 32.90
N LYS A 792 25.23 5.16 33.30
CA LYS A 792 24.35 6.04 34.08
C LYS A 792 24.96 6.45 35.43
N GLN A 793 25.73 5.57 36.08
CA GLN A 793 26.40 5.86 37.34
C GLN A 793 27.64 6.75 37.16
N THR A 794 28.43 6.52 36.11
CA THR A 794 29.72 7.22 35.94
C THR A 794 29.63 8.48 35.08
N SER A 795 28.65 8.55 34.19
CA SER A 795 28.41 9.65 33.26
C SER A 795 26.89 9.90 33.12
N PRO A 796 26.22 10.36 34.19
CA PRO A 796 24.74 10.45 34.27
C PRO A 796 24.09 11.37 33.24
N ASN A 797 24.83 12.35 32.72
CA ASN A 797 24.33 13.30 31.73
C ASN A 797 24.51 12.82 30.28
N SER A 798 25.20 11.70 30.08
CA SER A 798 25.48 11.17 28.75
C SER A 798 24.25 10.53 28.12
N LYS A 799 24.17 10.63 26.80
CA LYS A 799 23.16 9.94 25.99
C LYS A 799 23.60 8.51 25.73
N ILE A 800 22.65 7.58 25.71
CA ILE A 800 22.90 6.16 25.42
C ILE A 800 21.96 5.77 24.29
N VAL A 801 22.52 5.20 23.23
CA VAL A 801 21.76 4.72 22.07
C VAL A 801 22.15 3.29 21.79
N LEU A 802 21.15 2.43 21.68
CA LEU A 802 21.34 0.99 21.46
C LEU A 802 21.19 0.66 19.97
N PHE A 803 21.91 -0.34 19.48
CA PHE A 803 21.74 -0.86 18.12
C PHE A 803 21.23 -2.30 18.18
N THR A 804 20.29 -2.65 17.29
CA THR A 804 20.01 -4.06 16.99
C THR A 804 21.22 -4.72 16.32
N ILE A 805 21.23 -6.06 16.24
CA ILE A 805 22.36 -6.82 15.73
C ILE A 805 22.70 -6.38 14.29
N MET A 806 23.98 -6.20 13.94
CA MET A 806 24.36 -5.73 12.60
C MET A 806 24.36 -6.83 11.52
N ALA A 807 24.71 -8.06 11.87
CA ALA A 807 24.83 -9.18 10.93
C ALA A 807 23.77 -10.26 11.20
N ASP A 808 23.13 -10.76 10.14
CA ASP A 808 22.10 -11.79 10.27
C ASP A 808 22.61 -13.19 9.93
N TRP A 809 22.69 -14.04 10.96
CA TRP A 809 22.87 -15.48 10.86
C TRP A 809 21.72 -16.22 11.56
N GLY A 810 20.49 -15.69 11.48
CA GLY A 810 19.30 -16.17 12.21
C GLY A 810 19.20 -15.65 13.65
N LEU A 811 20.10 -14.73 14.02
CA LEU A 811 20.33 -14.26 15.40
C LEU A 811 19.34 -13.17 15.83
N ARG A 812 18.93 -12.34 14.87
CA ARG A 812 18.07 -11.16 15.08
C ARG A 812 16.75 -11.51 15.75
N THR A 813 16.15 -12.66 15.40
CA THR A 813 14.85 -13.11 15.92
C THR A 813 14.80 -13.24 17.45
N LYS A 814 15.94 -13.46 18.11
CA LYS A 814 16.04 -13.58 19.57
C LYS A 814 16.51 -12.30 20.24
N PHE A 815 17.57 -11.69 19.72
CA PHE A 815 18.28 -10.62 20.41
C PHE A 815 17.79 -9.21 20.04
N ASP A 816 17.27 -8.99 18.82
CA ASP A 816 16.71 -7.68 18.47
C ASP A 816 15.48 -7.35 19.35
N PRO A 817 14.54 -8.28 19.61
CA PRO A 817 13.49 -8.06 20.60
C PRO A 817 14.03 -7.80 22.01
N ALA A 818 15.10 -8.48 22.42
CA ALA A 818 15.69 -8.28 23.73
C ALA A 818 16.30 -6.88 23.89
N ILE A 819 17.06 -6.41 22.89
CA ILE A 819 17.63 -5.06 22.87
C ILE A 819 16.52 -4.01 22.86
N LYS A 820 15.44 -4.21 22.07
CA LYS A 820 14.27 -3.32 22.07
C LYS A 820 13.57 -3.28 23.43
N ASN A 821 13.41 -4.42 24.10
CA ASN A 821 12.83 -4.50 25.45
C ASN A 821 13.71 -3.78 26.49
N ILE A 822 15.03 -3.95 26.43
CA ILE A 822 15.99 -3.26 27.31
C ILE A 822 15.94 -1.74 27.08
N GLY A 823 15.94 -1.30 25.81
CA GLY A 823 15.80 0.12 25.47
C GLY A 823 14.51 0.71 26.02
N LYS A 824 13.38 0.01 25.86
CA LYS A 824 12.10 0.41 26.45
C LYS A 824 12.14 0.49 27.97
N TYR A 825 12.73 -0.51 28.64
CA TYR A 825 12.88 -0.53 30.10
C TYR A 825 13.63 0.70 30.62
N TYR A 826 14.72 1.09 29.96
CA TYR A 826 15.53 2.24 30.35
C TYR A 826 15.10 3.58 29.73
N SER A 827 14.03 3.60 28.92
CA SER A 827 13.60 4.75 28.13
C SER A 827 14.74 5.33 27.26
N LEU A 828 15.45 4.45 26.55
CA LEU A 828 16.57 4.79 25.67
C LEU A 828 16.20 4.60 24.20
N PRO A 829 16.69 5.47 23.29
CA PRO A 829 16.56 5.26 21.86
C PRO A 829 17.24 3.96 21.40
N VAL A 830 16.58 3.24 20.49
CA VAL A 830 17.09 2.02 19.87
C VAL A 830 17.07 2.19 18.36
N ILE A 831 18.24 2.09 17.73
CA ILE A 831 18.39 2.04 16.28
C ILE A 831 18.14 0.61 15.81
N ASN A 832 17.10 0.44 15.00
CA ASN A 832 16.92 -0.79 14.25
C ASN A 832 17.68 -0.69 12.93
N VAL A 833 18.77 -1.44 12.79
CA VAL A 833 19.61 -1.35 11.57
C VAL A 833 18.85 -1.75 10.30
N LEU A 834 17.78 -2.53 10.41
CA LEU A 834 16.95 -2.92 9.26
C LEU A 834 16.05 -1.79 8.73
N ASP A 835 15.99 -0.65 9.43
CA ASP A 835 15.32 0.55 8.90
C ASP A 835 16.14 1.18 7.75
N ASP A 836 17.38 0.74 7.53
CA ASP A 836 18.15 1.01 6.33
C ASP A 836 18.23 -0.25 5.45
N GLN A 837 17.70 -0.14 4.22
CA GLN A 837 17.68 -1.21 3.22
C GLN A 837 19.07 -1.77 2.89
N TYR A 838 20.15 -1.05 3.18
CA TYR A 838 21.53 -1.53 3.02
C TYR A 838 21.74 -2.87 3.72
N PHE A 839 21.29 -3.02 4.97
CA PHE A 839 21.53 -4.24 5.77
C PHE A 839 20.78 -5.46 5.24
N SER A 840 19.76 -5.26 4.41
CA SER A 840 18.99 -6.31 3.72
C SER A 840 19.41 -6.49 2.26
N SER A 841 20.34 -5.66 1.77
CA SER A 841 20.72 -5.62 0.35
C SER A 841 21.80 -6.66 0.02
N PRO A 842 21.86 -7.16 -1.23
CA PRO A 842 23.00 -7.96 -1.70
C PRO A 842 24.34 -7.23 -1.59
N LEU A 843 24.34 -5.89 -1.62
CA LEU A 843 25.56 -5.09 -1.52
C LEU A 843 26.22 -5.23 -0.13
N PHE A 844 25.44 -5.37 0.94
CA PHE A 844 25.98 -5.57 2.28
C PHE A 844 26.76 -6.89 2.38
N SER A 845 26.27 -7.97 1.75
CA SER A 845 26.96 -9.26 1.75
C SER A 845 28.15 -9.31 0.78
N THR A 846 28.09 -8.65 -0.38
CA THR A 846 29.21 -8.64 -1.34
C THR A 846 30.43 -7.86 -0.85
N LEU A 847 30.22 -6.91 0.07
CA LEU A 847 31.30 -6.12 0.68
C LEU A 847 31.86 -6.75 1.96
N GLN A 848 31.48 -8.00 2.26
CA GLN A 848 32.03 -8.77 3.35
C GLN A 848 33.03 -9.83 2.85
N SER A 849 33.98 -10.16 3.70
CA SER A 849 34.92 -11.25 3.53
C SER A 849 35.12 -11.95 4.87
N GLY A 850 35.00 -13.28 4.90
CA GLY A 850 35.03 -14.05 6.15
C GLY A 850 33.92 -13.65 7.14
N GLY A 851 32.75 -13.20 6.65
CA GLY A 851 31.64 -12.74 7.50
C GLY A 851 31.85 -11.39 8.18
N HIS A 852 32.86 -10.62 7.77
CA HIS A 852 33.16 -9.28 8.28
C HIS A 852 33.26 -8.26 7.15
N PRO A 853 32.92 -6.98 7.38
CA PRO A 853 33.09 -5.95 6.36
C PRO A 853 34.54 -5.83 5.88
N THR A 854 34.72 -5.66 4.58
CA THR A 854 36.00 -5.22 3.99
C THR A 854 36.26 -3.75 4.31
N VAL A 855 37.44 -3.21 4.00
CA VAL A 855 37.72 -1.77 4.19
C VAL A 855 36.73 -0.88 3.42
N PRO A 856 36.41 -1.12 2.13
CA PRO A 856 35.31 -0.42 1.46
C PRO A 856 33.95 -0.66 2.12
N GLY A 857 33.72 -1.89 2.60
CA GLY A 857 32.53 -2.25 3.37
C GLY A 857 32.34 -1.40 4.63
N TYR A 858 33.40 -1.16 5.41
CA TYR A 858 33.35 -0.28 6.57
C TYR A 858 33.06 1.18 6.21
N GLY A 859 33.57 1.67 5.08
CA GLY A 859 33.27 3.02 4.60
C GLY A 859 31.79 3.18 4.22
N ILE A 860 31.22 2.20 3.53
CA ILE A 860 29.79 2.21 3.16
C ILE A 860 28.92 2.00 4.41
N LEU A 861 29.28 1.06 5.28
CA LEU A 861 28.61 0.83 6.57
C LEU A 861 28.56 2.12 7.41
N ALA A 862 29.64 2.90 7.43
CA ALA A 862 29.66 4.18 8.14
C ALA A 862 28.57 5.12 7.64
N ASN A 863 28.41 5.28 6.32
CA ASN A 863 27.40 6.17 5.75
C ASN A 863 25.98 5.78 6.18
N HIS A 864 25.65 4.49 6.13
CA HIS A 864 24.34 3.99 6.51
C HIS A 864 24.09 4.10 8.02
N LEU A 865 25.10 3.80 8.85
CA LEU A 865 24.99 4.00 10.30
C LEU A 865 24.84 5.47 10.67
N MET A 866 25.58 6.37 10.02
CA MET A 866 25.43 7.81 10.24
C MET A 866 24.02 8.28 9.90
N GLN A 867 23.44 7.83 8.78
CA GLN A 867 22.05 8.15 8.43
C GLN A 867 21.06 7.61 9.48
N LEU A 868 21.23 6.38 9.95
CA LEU A 868 20.39 5.81 11.01
C LEU A 868 20.51 6.57 12.33
N ILE A 869 21.71 7.02 12.70
CA ILE A 869 21.92 7.86 13.89
C ILE A 869 21.20 9.20 13.71
N GLN A 870 21.31 9.84 12.54
CA GLN A 870 20.61 11.10 12.28
C GLN A 870 19.09 10.93 12.37
N LYS A 871 18.53 9.84 11.82
CA LYS A 871 17.10 9.50 11.96
C LYS A 871 16.72 9.32 13.42
N CYS A 872 17.51 8.56 14.18
CA CYS A 872 17.30 8.34 15.61
C CYS A 872 17.24 9.66 16.40
N VAL A 873 18.09 10.64 16.08
CA VAL A 873 18.05 11.97 16.72
C VAL A 873 16.73 12.67 16.44
N VAL A 874 16.30 12.64 15.18
CA VAL A 874 15.09 13.30 14.68
C VAL A 874 13.80 12.62 15.18
N ASP A 875 13.86 11.32 15.46
CA ASP A 875 12.76 10.55 16.04
C ASP A 875 12.66 10.68 17.57
N ASN A 876 13.72 11.16 18.23
CA ASN A 876 13.78 11.30 19.68
C ASN A 876 14.18 12.73 20.11
N PRO A 877 13.49 13.79 19.62
CA PRO A 877 13.92 15.17 19.84
C PRO A 877 14.04 15.51 21.33
N ASP A 878 13.07 15.13 22.16
CA ASP A 878 13.10 15.40 23.61
C ASP A 878 14.31 14.79 24.32
N TYR A 879 14.78 13.63 23.85
CA TYR A 879 15.94 12.98 24.41
C TYR A 879 17.25 13.74 24.08
N PHE A 880 17.31 14.39 22.90
CA PHE A 880 18.50 15.05 22.38
C PHE A 880 18.49 16.60 22.47
N ASN A 881 17.34 17.24 22.77
CA ASN A 881 17.12 18.69 22.71
C ASN A 881 18.14 19.55 23.48
N PHE A 882 18.66 19.05 24.61
CA PHE A 882 19.60 19.77 25.48
C PHE A 882 21.01 19.18 25.45
N MET A 883 21.37 18.48 24.38
CA MET A 883 22.72 17.92 24.24
C MET A 883 23.76 19.05 24.08
N GLY A 884 24.82 18.98 24.88
CA GLY A 884 25.88 20.00 24.92
C GLY A 884 25.54 21.27 25.72
N CYS A 885 24.39 21.32 26.41
CA CYS A 885 23.99 22.42 27.30
C CYS A 885 24.30 22.15 28.77
#